data_AF-A0AA92DLW1-F1
#
_entry.id   AF-A0AA92DLW1-F1
#
_cell.length_a   1.000
_cell.length_b   1.000
_cell.length_c   1.000
_cell.angle_alpha   90.00
_cell.angle_beta   90.00
_cell.angle_gamma   90.00
#
_symmetry.space_group_name_H-M   'P 1'
#
loop_
_entity.id
_entity.type
_entity.pdbx_description
1 polymer ?
#
loop_
_entity_poly.entity_id
_entity_poly.type
_entity_poly.pdbx_seq_one_letter_code
_entity_poly.pdbx_strand_id
1 'polypeptide(L)'
;GDTFVDIQRWVGSEHADSLTAGDTAVWFWGHGGDDVEHGGAGNDTLEAGDGNDTVFGGGGNDLIYGRADNDELHGDAGNDTVAGGGGADLIYGGDGNDLLKGDWERDTIHGGDGDDTILAGIVSAGSYGQTQADQIFGEAGNDRYIVVSQYDAGTVSFDGGEGIDTLEIRSDDLTSYNGYDLEYYTDVASPTIDLTGMTLAGVERLELTGSKAHDVTLTGAQAAGFEMIAGSAASDTLRIAGSADLSAVALSGIEAIEVMAEVTGSNATLTLAASQLAGLALTGNGNALAVTASGSGATVDLSAATGFGRVALTGTAGSDDLTVGAGATVTGNGGDDVIRIAAGTTGAVTIADAAVGDRLVMVGADLTAMQVETGAGSTTLRIGSDLAVTLTGSFDASQFQVGGGVTIVQANHAPVAEAGKTVMAQADATTALGIAAPTDADGDALTVTVTGLPAGGAIRLGDGTPVTTNQSLTTAQLAALTFTAGTGTVGDAGSFAYTVSDGHGGTAGQTVALTVNAAPVTEADKTVTARQDAGAVALGIAAPTDANGDALTVTVTGLPTGGTVAFPDGTVVTADQSLTLAQLSALTFSPTAGTVGNAGSFAYRVEDGHGGADTQTVALTVEAAPVVSPPPPPPPPPPSSPDPVVTPVVEPVVNHAPMVQADKTVSVQDRTVVSLGIAAPTDVDGDALTVTVTGLPGGGSVRMADGSAVAANQTLTAADLPGLTFLAAGGAAGDAGSFAYKVDDGHGGVAAQTIALQVVPSADPASTPQTPPAGGLPAGFNALAYIASYPDLIAAFGLNTDAATQHYIQVGQAEGRTVTFDPLAYTASYPELIAAFGTDADAAARHFIEYGYGEGRHPNFSGLSYIASYPDLSAAFGTNADAGTRHYIQNGYAEGRTATFDGYNYLAANRDLAVAFGTDANAAARHYIEHGRAEGRPAQGFDALRYIASNPDLIQAFGPDVQAAEIHYVRNGYAENRSLTAFDPAAYLASHPEIATEFGTSDAAVELAYIKRSTSSAAEAGRAASGAATTGEAPIAVTMLAAGMTGSQAQGIDGGFHDASSGMASGLLAAGDGGLSARQRTELPA
;
A
#
# COMPACT_ATOMS: atom_id res chain seq x y z
N GLY A 1 60.84 -5.03 -26.04
CA GLY A 1 60.63 -6.18 -25.14
C GLY A 1 60.18 -5.61 -23.82
N ASP A 2 58.94 -5.15 -23.81
CA ASP A 2 58.54 -3.99 -23.03
C ASP A 2 57.44 -4.42 -22.07
N THR A 3 57.41 -3.80 -20.89
CA THR A 3 56.49 -4.18 -19.82
C THR A 3 55.70 -2.94 -19.45
N PHE A 4 54.43 -2.97 -19.82
CA PHE A 4 53.45 -1.96 -19.46
C PHE A 4 52.82 -2.36 -18.12
N VAL A 5 52.57 -1.36 -17.29
CA VAL A 5 51.90 -1.47 -15.97
C VAL A 5 51.10 -0.19 -15.79
N ASP A 6 50.02 -0.26 -15.02
CA ASP A 6 49.19 0.88 -14.62
C ASP A 6 48.63 1.70 -15.82
N ILE A 7 48.38 1.05 -16.97
CA ILE A 7 47.74 1.69 -18.14
C ILE A 7 46.22 1.55 -18.06
N GLN A 8 45.54 2.66 -17.81
CA GLN A 8 44.09 2.75 -17.64
C GLN A 8 43.32 3.12 -18.90
N ARG A 9 43.99 3.27 -20.05
CA ARG A 9 43.35 3.54 -21.35
C ARG A 9 44.04 2.75 -22.45
N TRP A 10 43.29 1.83 -23.06
CA TRP A 10 43.71 1.08 -24.23
C TRP A 10 42.83 1.41 -25.42
N VAL A 11 43.40 1.27 -26.61
CA VAL A 11 42.74 1.40 -27.90
C VAL A 11 43.39 0.34 -28.79
N GLY A 12 42.59 -0.58 -29.33
CA GLY A 12 43.03 -1.67 -30.18
C GLY A 12 43.31 -1.22 -31.61
N SER A 13 43.03 -2.10 -32.57
CA SER A 13 43.29 -1.87 -33.99
C SER A 13 42.18 -2.44 -34.85
N GLU A 14 42.24 -2.21 -36.17
CA GLU A 14 41.24 -2.76 -37.11
C GLU A 14 41.53 -4.24 -37.47
N HIS A 15 41.96 -5.03 -36.47
CA HIS A 15 42.17 -6.48 -36.53
C HIS A 15 42.10 -7.09 -35.12
N ALA A 16 41.41 -8.22 -34.98
CA ALA A 16 41.46 -9.20 -33.88
C ALA A 16 42.71 -9.10 -32.97
N ASP A 17 42.57 -8.32 -31.90
CA ASP A 17 43.50 -8.05 -30.83
C ASP A 17 43.14 -8.87 -29.58
N SER A 18 43.89 -8.72 -28.49
CA SER A 18 43.60 -9.39 -27.22
C SER A 18 44.08 -8.53 -26.07
N LEU A 19 43.12 -8.00 -25.31
CA LEU A 19 43.32 -7.01 -24.26
C LEU A 19 43.05 -7.65 -22.89
N THR A 20 43.83 -7.27 -21.89
CA THR A 20 43.72 -7.81 -20.53
C THR A 20 44.30 -6.79 -19.56
N ALA A 21 43.47 -6.28 -18.63
CA ALA A 21 43.92 -5.41 -17.57
C ALA A 21 44.18 -6.20 -16.28
N GLY A 22 43.73 -5.70 -15.12
CA GLY A 22 44.09 -6.21 -13.80
C GLY A 22 43.31 -5.48 -12.72
N ASP A 23 43.84 -5.47 -11.49
CA ASP A 23 43.15 -5.04 -10.27
C ASP A 23 42.82 -3.51 -10.16
N THR A 24 42.64 -2.78 -11.27
CA THR A 24 42.27 -1.35 -11.28
C THR A 24 41.47 -0.92 -12.50
N ALA A 25 40.41 -0.13 -12.27
CA ALA A 25 39.58 0.58 -13.25
C ALA A 25 40.30 1.02 -14.55
N VAL A 26 39.85 0.50 -15.70
CA VAL A 26 40.31 0.80 -17.06
C VAL A 26 39.21 1.28 -18.01
N TRP A 27 39.62 1.87 -19.12
CA TRP A 27 38.79 2.13 -20.29
C TRP A 27 39.43 1.48 -21.52
N PHE A 28 38.75 0.55 -22.16
CA PHE A 28 39.17 -0.15 -23.38
C PHE A 28 38.33 0.32 -24.58
N TRP A 29 38.87 0.10 -25.78
CA TRP A 29 38.15 0.25 -27.05
C TRP A 29 38.84 -0.64 -28.08
N GLY A 30 38.25 -1.79 -28.45
CA GLY A 30 38.85 -2.76 -29.38
C GLY A 30 39.05 -2.19 -30.80
N HIS A 31 38.07 -1.40 -31.25
CA HIS A 31 37.84 -0.85 -32.58
C HIS A 31 37.21 -1.82 -33.59
N GLY A 32 37.75 -3.02 -33.80
CA GLY A 32 37.05 -4.05 -34.58
C GLY A 32 37.89 -5.05 -35.39
N GLY A 33 37.20 -6.09 -35.85
CA GLY A 33 37.74 -7.43 -36.02
C GLY A 33 37.55 -8.24 -34.74
N ASP A 34 37.41 -9.57 -34.86
CA ASP A 34 37.00 -10.46 -33.76
C ASP A 34 37.96 -10.40 -32.54
N ASP A 35 37.62 -9.57 -31.55
CA ASP A 35 38.47 -9.16 -30.41
C ASP A 35 38.18 -9.98 -29.13
N VAL A 36 39.14 -10.02 -28.19
CA VAL A 36 38.97 -10.61 -26.86
C VAL A 36 39.43 -9.65 -25.76
N GLU A 37 38.51 -9.16 -24.96
CA GLU A 37 38.75 -8.19 -23.88
C GLU A 37 38.51 -8.78 -22.49
N HIS A 38 39.38 -8.41 -21.53
CA HIS A 38 39.20 -8.69 -20.11
C HIS A 38 39.52 -7.44 -19.27
N GLY A 39 38.55 -6.88 -18.55
CA GLY A 39 38.76 -5.79 -17.59
C GLY A 39 39.57 -6.24 -16.38
N GLY A 40 39.03 -7.21 -15.63
CA GLY A 40 39.72 -7.97 -14.61
C GLY A 40 39.15 -7.75 -13.22
N ALA A 41 39.41 -6.59 -12.61
CA ALA A 41 38.73 -6.15 -11.40
C ALA A 41 38.85 -4.64 -11.21
N GLY A 42 37.72 -3.94 -11.14
CA GLY A 42 37.71 -2.49 -11.23
C GLY A 42 36.32 -1.89 -11.19
N ASN A 43 36.16 -0.85 -11.99
CA ASN A 43 34.88 -0.30 -12.42
C ASN A 43 35.19 0.12 -13.85
N ASP A 44 35.19 -0.88 -14.72
CA ASP A 44 35.79 -0.83 -16.03
C ASP A 44 34.79 -0.28 -17.06
N THR A 45 35.30 0.08 -18.22
CA THR A 45 34.47 0.48 -19.36
C THR A 45 35.06 -0.14 -20.60
N LEU A 46 34.32 -1.07 -21.19
CA LEU A 46 34.75 -1.93 -22.28
C LEU A 46 33.85 -1.63 -23.50
N GLU A 47 34.45 -1.42 -24.66
CA GLU A 47 33.76 -1.12 -25.90
C GLU A 47 34.43 -1.92 -27.01
N ALA A 48 33.82 -3.02 -27.47
CA ALA A 48 34.50 -3.95 -28.36
C ALA A 48 34.67 -3.35 -29.77
N GLY A 49 33.60 -3.26 -30.57
CA GLY A 49 33.59 -2.49 -31.81
C GLY A 49 32.85 -3.16 -32.98
N ASP A 50 33.41 -3.04 -34.18
CA ASP A 50 32.89 -3.71 -35.38
C ASP A 50 33.45 -5.16 -35.43
N GLY A 51 32.81 -6.14 -34.78
CA GLY A 51 33.44 -7.43 -34.46
C GLY A 51 32.49 -8.63 -34.20
N ASN A 52 33.05 -9.75 -33.74
CA ASN A 52 32.27 -10.86 -33.18
C ASN A 52 33.00 -11.26 -31.91
N ASP A 53 32.85 -10.40 -30.92
CA ASP A 53 33.87 -10.19 -29.90
C ASP A 53 33.56 -10.99 -28.65
N THR A 54 34.53 -11.12 -27.74
CA THR A 54 34.33 -11.79 -26.46
C THR A 54 34.85 -10.92 -25.33
N VAL A 55 33.94 -10.40 -24.52
CA VAL A 55 34.24 -9.41 -23.48
C VAL A 55 33.90 -9.98 -22.10
N PHE A 56 34.82 -9.78 -21.15
CA PHE A 56 34.63 -10.08 -19.74
C PHE A 56 34.92 -8.82 -18.91
N GLY A 57 33.95 -8.34 -18.14
CA GLY A 57 34.12 -7.29 -17.12
C GLY A 57 35.09 -7.76 -16.04
N GLY A 58 34.58 -8.57 -15.11
CA GLY A 58 35.39 -9.49 -14.31
C GLY A 58 35.24 -9.34 -12.79
N GLY A 59 34.95 -8.14 -12.28
CA GLY A 59 34.93 -7.94 -10.83
C GLY A 59 34.79 -6.49 -10.37
N GLY A 60 33.57 -5.97 -10.39
CA GLY A 60 33.25 -4.61 -10.00
C GLY A 60 31.89 -4.14 -10.50
N ASN A 61 31.77 -2.86 -10.85
CA ASN A 61 30.59 -2.38 -11.56
C ASN A 61 31.08 -1.81 -12.89
N ASP A 62 30.97 -2.62 -13.93
CA ASP A 62 31.58 -2.44 -15.23
C ASP A 62 30.52 -2.01 -16.27
N LEU A 63 30.98 -1.31 -17.31
CA LEU A 63 30.14 -0.77 -18.38
C LEU A 63 30.59 -1.34 -19.72
N ILE A 64 29.79 -2.23 -20.31
CA ILE A 64 30.15 -3.04 -21.48
C ILE A 64 29.26 -2.69 -22.67
N TYR A 65 29.89 -2.40 -23.81
CA TYR A 65 29.25 -2.25 -25.12
C TYR A 65 29.89 -3.22 -26.13
N GLY A 66 29.11 -4.11 -26.72
CA GLY A 66 29.58 -4.94 -27.86
C GLY A 66 29.79 -4.08 -29.11
N ARG A 67 28.69 -3.46 -29.56
CA ARG A 67 28.49 -2.52 -30.69
C ARG A 67 27.86 -3.13 -31.95
N ALA A 68 28.57 -3.96 -32.74
CA ALA A 68 28.09 -4.36 -34.06
C ALA A 68 28.72 -5.63 -34.63
N ASP A 69 27.91 -6.40 -35.40
CA ASP A 69 28.06 -7.86 -35.59
C ASP A 69 27.83 -8.60 -34.24
N ASN A 70 28.20 -9.88 -34.04
CA ASN A 70 27.56 -10.76 -33.02
C ASN A 70 28.48 -11.08 -31.84
N ASP A 71 28.15 -10.61 -30.64
CA ASP A 71 29.09 -10.60 -29.50
C ASP A 71 28.75 -11.62 -28.39
N GLU A 72 29.77 -12.02 -27.63
CA GLU A 72 29.66 -12.79 -26.38
C GLU A 72 30.16 -11.93 -25.19
N LEU A 73 29.23 -11.39 -24.40
CA LEU A 73 29.50 -10.40 -23.35
C LEU A 73 29.20 -10.99 -21.96
N HIS A 74 30.13 -10.84 -21.02
CA HIS A 74 30.01 -11.26 -19.62
C HIS A 74 30.33 -10.09 -18.68
N GLY A 75 29.45 -9.74 -17.75
CA GLY A 75 29.77 -8.84 -16.63
C GLY A 75 30.69 -9.50 -15.60
N ASP A 76 30.44 -10.79 -15.33
CA ASP A 76 31.04 -11.66 -14.31
C ASP A 76 30.58 -11.35 -12.86
N ALA A 77 30.97 -10.22 -12.25
CA ALA A 77 30.84 -10.08 -10.79
C ALA A 77 30.74 -8.64 -10.24
N GLY A 78 29.53 -8.07 -10.31
CA GLY A 78 29.06 -7.04 -9.39
C GLY A 78 27.75 -6.40 -9.84
N ASN A 79 27.71 -5.11 -10.17
CA ASN A 79 26.46 -4.49 -10.65
C ASN A 79 26.72 -3.78 -11.98
N ASP A 80 26.70 -4.57 -13.03
CA ASP A 80 27.21 -4.23 -14.34
C ASP A 80 26.13 -3.61 -15.24
N THR A 81 26.55 -3.09 -16.38
CA THR A 81 25.66 -2.53 -17.39
C THR A 81 26.15 -2.95 -18.76
N VAL A 82 25.38 -3.85 -19.40
CA VAL A 82 25.79 -4.54 -20.63
C VAL A 82 24.80 -4.26 -21.74
N ALA A 83 25.30 -3.70 -22.84
CA ALA A 83 24.56 -3.55 -24.08
C ALA A 83 25.27 -4.34 -25.20
N GLY A 84 24.56 -5.28 -25.83
CA GLY A 84 25.01 -6.00 -27.02
C GLY A 84 25.24 -5.04 -28.18
N GLY A 85 24.19 -4.78 -28.95
CA GLY A 85 24.17 -3.70 -29.92
C GLY A 85 23.56 -4.13 -31.24
N GLY A 86 24.31 -4.93 -32.02
CA GLY A 86 24.13 -5.01 -33.46
C GLY A 86 24.30 -6.38 -34.07
N GLY A 87 23.91 -7.43 -33.36
CA GLY A 87 24.01 -8.82 -33.79
C GLY A 87 23.00 -9.75 -33.11
N ALA A 88 23.20 -11.06 -33.26
CA ALA A 88 22.46 -12.05 -32.48
C ALA A 88 23.26 -12.37 -31.21
N ASP A 89 23.19 -11.49 -30.22
CA ASP A 89 24.19 -11.40 -29.15
C ASP A 89 23.93 -12.42 -28.02
N LEU A 90 24.99 -12.77 -27.29
CA LEU A 90 24.95 -13.64 -26.12
C LEU A 90 25.47 -12.86 -24.90
N ILE A 91 24.56 -12.51 -23.99
CA ILE A 91 24.83 -11.66 -22.84
C ILE A 91 24.66 -12.46 -21.55
N TYR A 92 25.64 -12.34 -20.65
CA TYR A 92 25.60 -12.77 -19.26
C TYR A 92 25.84 -11.56 -18.36
N GLY A 93 24.99 -11.36 -17.35
CA GLY A 93 25.28 -10.50 -16.21
C GLY A 93 26.34 -11.15 -15.31
N GLY A 94 25.91 -11.73 -14.20
CA GLY A 94 26.77 -12.56 -13.34
C GLY A 94 26.34 -12.56 -11.87
N ASP A 95 27.32 -12.39 -10.96
CA ASP A 95 27.10 -12.27 -9.52
C ASP A 95 26.71 -10.82 -9.13
N GLY A 96 25.43 -10.42 -9.31
CA GLY A 96 24.85 -9.25 -8.62
C GLY A 96 23.57 -8.64 -9.23
N ASN A 97 23.44 -7.31 -9.30
CA ASN A 97 22.21 -6.66 -9.82
C ASN A 97 22.53 -5.77 -11.02
N ASP A 98 22.24 -6.25 -12.21
CA ASP A 98 22.75 -5.74 -13.48
C ASP A 98 21.69 -5.00 -14.31
N LEU A 99 22.16 -4.29 -15.33
CA LEU A 99 21.35 -3.62 -16.34
C LEU A 99 21.70 -4.16 -17.73
N LEU A 100 20.93 -5.13 -18.23
CA LEU A 100 21.23 -5.87 -19.46
C LEU A 100 20.31 -5.49 -20.62
N LYS A 101 20.83 -5.49 -21.84
CA LYS A 101 20.11 -5.09 -23.06
C LYS A 101 20.74 -5.67 -24.33
N GLY A 102 19.94 -6.27 -25.22
CA GLY A 102 20.42 -6.80 -26.50
C GLY A 102 20.53 -5.77 -27.66
N ASP A 103 19.64 -4.76 -27.68
CA ASP A 103 19.42 -3.83 -28.81
C ASP A 103 18.76 -4.45 -30.06
N TRP A 104 19.51 -5.05 -31.00
CA TRP A 104 19.04 -5.31 -32.38
C TRP A 104 19.29 -6.74 -32.92
N GLU A 105 18.24 -7.33 -33.52
CA GLU A 105 18.16 -8.66 -34.17
C GLU A 105 17.56 -9.80 -33.32
N ARG A 106 18.36 -10.58 -32.57
CA ARG A 106 17.83 -11.56 -31.60
C ARG A 106 18.89 -12.04 -30.64
N ASP A 107 18.65 -11.72 -29.38
CA ASP A 107 19.64 -11.91 -28.34
C ASP A 107 19.28 -13.08 -27.41
N THR A 108 20.30 -13.60 -26.73
CA THR A 108 20.17 -14.55 -25.63
C THR A 108 20.76 -13.89 -24.41
N ILE A 109 19.91 -13.48 -23.46
CA ILE A 109 20.29 -12.72 -22.28
C ILE A 109 20.08 -13.61 -21.05
N HIS A 110 21.12 -13.76 -20.26
CA HIS A 110 21.11 -14.36 -18.93
C HIS A 110 21.41 -13.26 -17.91
N GLY A 111 20.57 -13.15 -16.88
CA GLY A 111 20.81 -12.34 -15.69
C GLY A 111 21.94 -12.93 -14.86
N GLY A 112 21.59 -13.66 -13.81
CA GLY A 112 22.54 -14.39 -12.98
C GLY A 112 22.05 -14.59 -11.54
N ASP A 113 22.89 -14.21 -10.58
CA ASP A 113 22.72 -14.37 -9.14
C ASP A 113 22.46 -13.00 -8.45
N GLY A 114 21.26 -12.42 -8.66
CA GLY A 114 20.76 -11.23 -7.94
C GLY A 114 19.54 -10.57 -8.62
N ASP A 115 19.06 -9.41 -8.15
CA ASP A 115 17.80 -8.81 -8.69
C ASP A 115 18.08 -7.91 -9.91
N ASP A 116 17.94 -8.46 -11.11
CA ASP A 116 18.37 -7.81 -12.37
C ASP A 116 17.33 -6.90 -13.02
N THR A 117 17.77 -6.02 -13.93
CA THR A 117 16.91 -5.26 -14.82
C THR A 117 17.28 -5.49 -16.28
N ILE A 118 16.37 -6.09 -17.05
CA ILE A 118 16.60 -6.45 -18.44
C ILE A 118 15.67 -5.65 -19.35
N LEU A 119 16.24 -4.88 -20.27
CA LEU A 119 15.52 -4.00 -21.19
C LEU A 119 15.13 -4.78 -22.46
N ALA A 120 13.91 -5.30 -22.48
CA ALA A 120 13.41 -6.26 -23.47
C ALA A 120 13.01 -5.61 -24.82
N GLY A 121 14.00 -4.98 -25.47
CA GLY A 121 13.99 -4.51 -26.86
C GLY A 121 13.71 -3.02 -27.06
N ILE A 122 14.26 -2.47 -28.16
CA ILE A 122 13.69 -1.32 -28.91
C ILE A 122 14.32 -1.23 -30.31
N VAL A 123 13.47 -1.22 -31.34
CA VAL A 123 13.47 -0.12 -32.34
C VAL A 123 12.10 0.00 -33.00
N SER A 124 11.69 1.24 -33.25
CA SER A 124 10.55 1.56 -34.12
C SER A 124 10.80 0.96 -35.51
N ALA A 125 9.80 0.29 -36.09
CA ALA A 125 9.92 -0.53 -37.31
C ALA A 125 10.23 0.26 -38.60
N GLY A 126 11.46 0.80 -38.71
CA GLY A 126 11.87 1.80 -39.69
C GLY A 126 12.70 1.31 -40.88
N SER A 127 13.54 0.28 -40.72
CA SER A 127 14.51 -0.14 -41.76
C SER A 127 14.55 -1.65 -42.09
N TYR A 128 14.56 -2.54 -41.09
CA TYR A 128 14.94 -3.95 -41.33
C TYR A 128 13.78 -4.96 -41.32
N GLY A 129 12.72 -4.74 -40.52
CA GLY A 129 11.46 -5.48 -40.64
C GLY A 129 11.52 -6.98 -40.28
N GLN A 130 12.51 -7.37 -39.50
CA GLN A 130 12.56 -8.63 -38.78
C GLN A 130 11.77 -8.49 -37.46
N THR A 131 11.44 -9.61 -36.81
CA THR A 131 10.92 -9.62 -35.43
C THR A 131 12.07 -9.94 -34.47
N GLN A 132 12.35 -9.05 -33.52
CA GLN A 132 13.16 -9.41 -32.35
C GLN A 132 12.34 -10.40 -31.51
N ALA A 133 13.00 -11.42 -30.99
CA ALA A 133 12.38 -12.69 -30.59
C ALA A 133 13.24 -13.40 -29.55
N ASP A 134 13.56 -12.61 -28.53
CA ASP A 134 14.77 -12.76 -27.73
C ASP A 134 14.54 -13.81 -26.64
N GLN A 135 15.63 -14.41 -26.17
CA GLN A 135 15.58 -15.48 -25.17
C GLN A 135 16.18 -14.95 -23.88
N ILE A 136 15.32 -14.61 -22.93
CA ILE A 136 15.70 -13.91 -21.71
C ILE A 136 15.47 -14.83 -20.52
N PHE A 137 16.54 -15.07 -19.76
CA PHE A 137 16.60 -15.88 -18.55
C PHE A 137 17.05 -14.98 -17.39
N GLY A 138 16.31 -14.94 -16.27
CA GLY A 138 16.77 -14.23 -15.07
C GLY A 138 17.77 -15.05 -14.26
N GLU A 139 17.42 -16.32 -14.08
CA GLU A 139 18.07 -17.37 -13.29
C GLU A 139 17.79 -17.31 -11.77
N ALA A 140 18.38 -16.40 -10.99
CA ALA A 140 18.27 -16.42 -9.52
C ALA A 140 18.14 -15.02 -8.87
N GLY A 141 16.98 -14.39 -9.02
CA GLY A 141 16.77 -12.99 -8.64
C GLY A 141 15.36 -12.59 -8.17
N ASN A 142 15.02 -11.33 -8.36
CA ASN A 142 13.64 -10.79 -8.31
C ASN A 142 13.50 -9.86 -9.51
N ASP A 143 13.57 -10.44 -10.70
CA ASP A 143 14.07 -9.76 -11.88
C ASP A 143 13.03 -8.85 -12.54
N ARG A 144 13.53 -7.87 -13.30
CA ARG A 144 12.70 -6.81 -13.86
C ARG A 144 12.85 -6.68 -15.36
N TYR A 145 11.91 -7.26 -16.08
CA TYR A 145 11.81 -7.20 -17.54
C TYR A 145 11.06 -5.94 -17.98
N ILE A 146 11.75 -4.92 -18.47
CA ILE A 146 11.12 -3.66 -18.86
C ILE A 146 10.83 -3.66 -20.37
N VAL A 147 9.55 -3.67 -20.73
CA VAL A 147 9.04 -3.58 -22.10
C VAL A 147 8.62 -2.14 -22.39
N VAL A 148 9.29 -1.54 -23.37
CA VAL A 148 9.15 -0.13 -23.77
C VAL A 148 8.72 0.05 -25.23
N SER A 149 8.30 -1.02 -25.94
CA SER A 149 7.71 -0.89 -27.28
C SER A 149 6.73 -2.02 -27.63
N GLN A 150 5.82 -1.71 -28.56
CA GLN A 150 4.77 -2.63 -29.05
C GLN A 150 5.21 -3.55 -30.21
N TYR A 151 6.40 -3.34 -30.81
CA TYR A 151 6.76 -4.00 -32.06
C TYR A 151 7.20 -5.47 -31.90
N ASP A 152 7.87 -5.80 -30.80
CA ASP A 152 8.49 -7.12 -30.57
C ASP A 152 7.84 -7.92 -29.43
N ALA A 153 6.90 -7.29 -28.72
CA ALA A 153 6.08 -7.88 -27.65
C ALA A 153 5.30 -9.15 -28.07
N GLY A 154 5.21 -9.45 -29.37
CA GLY A 154 4.60 -10.66 -29.91
C GLY A 154 5.51 -11.90 -30.03
N THR A 155 6.82 -11.80 -29.72
CA THR A 155 7.78 -12.89 -30.02
C THR A 155 8.88 -13.17 -28.99
N VAL A 156 9.04 -12.34 -27.94
CA VAL A 156 10.04 -12.56 -26.87
C VAL A 156 9.66 -13.74 -25.95
N SER A 157 10.68 -14.41 -25.40
CA SER A 157 10.55 -15.48 -24.41
C SER A 157 11.25 -15.08 -23.11
N PHE A 158 10.52 -15.10 -22.00
CA PHE A 158 11.02 -14.86 -20.64
C PHE A 158 10.90 -16.14 -19.81
N ASP A 159 11.96 -16.49 -19.08
CA ASP A 159 12.00 -17.53 -18.05
C ASP A 159 12.69 -16.92 -16.81
N GLY A 160 11.93 -16.49 -15.80
CA GLY A 160 12.48 -15.76 -14.64
C GLY A 160 13.45 -16.61 -13.83
N GLY A 161 12.94 -17.57 -13.06
CA GLY A 161 13.77 -18.63 -12.49
C GLY A 161 13.45 -18.94 -11.02
N GLU A 162 14.43 -18.76 -10.13
CA GLU A 162 14.26 -18.88 -8.68
C GLU A 162 14.08 -17.50 -8.01
N GLY A 163 12.88 -16.94 -8.12
CA GLY A 163 12.63 -15.58 -7.63
C GLY A 163 11.18 -15.21 -7.35
N ILE A 164 10.89 -13.92 -7.57
CA ILE A 164 9.53 -13.41 -7.76
C ILE A 164 9.61 -12.30 -8.80
N ASP A 165 9.40 -12.67 -10.06
CA ASP A 165 9.92 -11.90 -11.19
C ASP A 165 8.83 -11.05 -11.85
N THR A 166 9.24 -9.94 -12.47
CA THR A 166 8.37 -8.80 -12.74
C THR A 166 8.50 -8.28 -14.16
N LEU A 167 7.44 -8.46 -14.95
CA LEU A 167 7.28 -7.82 -16.25
C LEU A 167 6.75 -6.38 -16.07
N GLU A 168 7.60 -5.37 -16.25
CA GLU A 168 7.20 -3.97 -16.34
C GLU A 168 6.79 -3.61 -17.77
N ILE A 169 5.55 -3.19 -17.96
CA ILE A 169 5.09 -2.49 -19.15
C ILE A 169 5.11 -0.99 -18.86
N ARG A 170 5.85 -0.20 -19.65
CA ARG A 170 6.07 1.22 -19.35
C ARG A 170 5.52 2.16 -20.43
N SER A 171 4.67 3.11 -20.04
CA SER A 171 4.08 4.07 -20.97
C SER A 171 4.94 5.28 -21.31
N ASP A 172 5.95 5.58 -20.50
CA ASP A 172 6.72 6.82 -20.54
C ASP A 172 8.10 6.59 -21.15
N ASP A 173 8.61 7.59 -21.89
CA ASP A 173 9.92 7.53 -22.53
C ASP A 173 11.01 7.24 -21.48
N LEU A 174 11.64 6.07 -21.60
CA LEU A 174 12.73 5.66 -20.70
C LEU A 174 14.05 6.22 -21.24
N THR A 175 14.23 7.54 -21.17
CA THR A 175 15.43 8.23 -21.70
C THR A 175 16.69 7.92 -20.89
N SER A 176 16.54 7.50 -19.63
CA SER A 176 17.63 6.99 -18.81
C SER A 176 17.13 6.05 -17.72
N TYR A 177 17.96 5.09 -17.31
CA TYR A 177 17.71 4.19 -16.18
C TYR A 177 18.95 4.15 -15.27
N ASN A 178 18.77 4.28 -13.96
CA ASN A 178 19.81 4.38 -12.93
C ASN A 178 20.98 5.38 -13.16
N GLY A 179 20.88 6.26 -14.16
CA GLY A 179 21.91 7.24 -14.52
C GLY A 179 22.59 7.00 -15.87
N TYR A 180 22.28 5.89 -16.54
CA TYR A 180 22.72 5.59 -17.90
C TYR A 180 21.73 6.20 -18.91
N ASP A 181 22.22 7.01 -19.85
CA ASP A 181 21.42 7.56 -20.95
C ASP A 181 21.09 6.47 -21.97
N LEU A 182 19.80 6.24 -22.21
CA LEU A 182 19.29 5.22 -23.14
C LEU A 182 19.06 5.90 -24.50
N GLU A 183 20.18 6.10 -25.21
CA GLU A 183 20.40 7.12 -26.24
C GLU A 183 19.45 7.11 -27.48
N TYR A 184 18.56 6.13 -27.60
CA TYR A 184 17.60 5.98 -28.71
C TYR A 184 16.12 5.86 -28.33
N TYR A 185 15.78 5.93 -27.03
CA TYR A 185 14.45 5.53 -26.52
C TYR A 185 13.44 6.70 -26.54
N THR A 186 12.93 7.07 -27.72
CA THR A 186 12.11 8.30 -27.93
C THR A 186 10.81 8.16 -28.75
N ASP A 187 10.31 6.93 -28.97
CA ASP A 187 9.13 6.66 -29.81
C ASP A 187 8.19 5.57 -29.21
N VAL A 188 7.68 5.77 -27.98
CA VAL A 188 6.57 4.97 -27.42
C VAL A 188 5.24 5.27 -28.14
N ALA A 189 5.14 4.74 -29.36
CA ALA A 189 3.95 4.81 -30.19
C ALA A 189 2.90 3.77 -29.74
N SER A 190 1.81 4.27 -29.14
CA SER A 190 0.63 3.55 -28.63
C SER A 190 0.79 2.89 -27.25
N PRO A 191 -0.12 3.13 -26.29
CA PRO A 191 -0.16 2.41 -25.01
C PRO A 191 -0.90 1.05 -25.10
N THR A 192 -1.20 0.58 -26.31
CA THR A 192 -1.82 -0.73 -26.56
C THR A 192 -0.73 -1.76 -26.86
N ILE A 193 -0.66 -2.83 -26.07
CA ILE A 193 0.34 -3.91 -26.23
C ILE A 193 -0.38 -5.26 -26.27
N ASP A 194 0.08 -6.16 -27.15
CA ASP A 194 -0.40 -7.54 -27.25
C ASP A 194 0.71 -8.50 -26.83
N LEU A 195 0.55 -9.08 -25.63
CA LEU A 195 1.48 -10.05 -25.04
C LEU A 195 1.10 -11.50 -25.41
N THR A 196 0.04 -11.74 -26.20
CA THR A 196 -0.48 -13.10 -26.45
C THR A 196 0.49 -14.01 -27.21
N GLY A 197 1.53 -13.44 -27.82
CA GLY A 197 2.63 -14.18 -28.46
C GLY A 197 3.83 -14.47 -27.56
N MET A 198 3.96 -13.80 -26.40
CA MET A 198 5.07 -14.03 -25.47
C MET A 198 5.03 -15.42 -24.84
N THR A 199 6.22 -16.01 -24.65
CA THR A 199 6.39 -17.07 -23.67
C THR A 199 6.75 -16.44 -22.33
N LEU A 200 5.99 -16.76 -21.29
CA LEU A 200 6.24 -16.33 -19.91
C LEU A 200 6.30 -17.60 -19.04
N ALA A 201 7.47 -17.87 -18.50
CA ALA A 201 7.75 -18.91 -17.50
C ALA A 201 8.41 -18.25 -16.28
N GLY A 202 8.06 -18.66 -15.06
CA GLY A 202 8.58 -18.05 -13.83
C GLY A 202 8.47 -16.52 -13.80
N VAL A 203 7.31 -15.94 -14.14
CA VAL A 203 7.09 -14.49 -14.01
C VAL A 203 5.79 -14.27 -13.24
N GLU A 204 5.94 -13.90 -11.97
CA GLU A 204 4.84 -13.83 -11.00
C GLU A 204 4.14 -12.46 -11.00
N ARG A 205 4.77 -11.40 -11.51
CA ARG A 205 4.20 -10.04 -11.51
C ARG A 205 4.14 -9.41 -12.90
N LEU A 206 3.05 -8.69 -13.14
CA LEU A 206 2.89 -7.74 -14.23
C LEU A 206 2.64 -6.34 -13.63
N GLU A 207 3.52 -5.39 -13.90
CA GLU A 207 3.39 -3.99 -13.48
C GLU A 207 3.20 -3.09 -14.70
N LEU A 208 2.20 -2.21 -14.67
CA LEU A 208 1.94 -1.20 -15.70
C LEU A 208 2.32 0.17 -15.13
N THR A 209 3.28 0.86 -15.74
CA THR A 209 3.97 2.01 -15.14
C THR A 209 3.98 3.24 -16.04
N GLY A 210 4.04 4.42 -15.42
CA GLY A 210 4.09 5.70 -16.13
C GLY A 210 2.79 6.51 -16.10
N SER A 211 2.67 7.46 -17.02
CA SER A 211 1.69 8.55 -17.02
C SER A 211 0.47 8.33 -17.93
N LYS A 212 0.48 7.33 -18.80
CA LYS A 212 -0.59 7.08 -19.80
C LYS A 212 -1.35 5.80 -19.43
N ALA A 213 -2.65 5.77 -19.72
CA ALA A 213 -3.48 4.57 -19.53
C ALA A 213 -3.11 3.48 -20.53
N HIS A 214 -2.83 2.28 -20.03
CA HIS A 214 -2.43 1.08 -20.77
C HIS A 214 -3.63 0.28 -21.29
N ASP A 215 -3.38 -0.49 -22.35
CA ASP A 215 -4.34 -1.39 -22.99
C ASP A 215 -3.61 -2.69 -23.33
N VAL A 216 -3.55 -3.61 -22.37
CA VAL A 216 -2.70 -4.81 -22.43
C VAL A 216 -3.52 -6.05 -22.73
N THR A 217 -3.19 -6.76 -23.82
CA THR A 217 -3.83 -8.01 -24.21
C THR A 217 -3.01 -9.22 -23.76
N LEU A 218 -3.65 -10.14 -23.04
CA LEU A 218 -3.08 -11.40 -22.53
C LEU A 218 -3.95 -12.58 -22.95
N THR A 219 -3.35 -13.77 -23.07
CA THR A 219 -4.14 -15.01 -23.02
C THR A 219 -4.63 -15.25 -21.59
N GLY A 220 -5.78 -15.91 -21.45
CA GLY A 220 -6.30 -16.27 -20.13
C GLY A 220 -5.43 -17.24 -19.32
N ALA A 221 -4.45 -17.89 -19.97
CA ALA A 221 -3.43 -18.69 -19.31
C ALA A 221 -2.31 -17.83 -18.71
N GLN A 222 -1.76 -16.86 -19.47
CA GLN A 222 -0.75 -15.92 -18.96
C GLN A 222 -1.32 -15.07 -17.81
N ALA A 223 -2.54 -14.52 -17.99
CA ALA A 223 -3.17 -13.68 -16.97
C ALA A 223 -3.44 -14.41 -15.64
N ALA A 224 -3.66 -15.72 -15.69
CA ALA A 224 -3.83 -16.57 -14.51
C ALA A 224 -2.52 -17.23 -14.02
N GLY A 225 -1.39 -16.94 -14.67
CA GLY A 225 -0.05 -17.37 -14.26
C GLY A 225 0.59 -16.42 -13.25
N PHE A 226 0.33 -15.11 -13.37
CA PHE A 226 0.80 -14.10 -12.42
C PHE A 226 0.18 -14.28 -11.03
N GLU A 227 0.97 -14.07 -9.97
CA GLU A 227 0.46 -13.80 -8.63
C GLU A 227 -0.10 -12.37 -8.50
N MET A 228 0.42 -11.40 -9.28
CA MET A 228 0.02 -9.99 -9.21
C MET A 228 -0.08 -9.32 -10.58
N ILE A 229 -1.13 -8.51 -10.77
CA ILE A 229 -1.23 -7.55 -11.87
C ILE A 229 -1.53 -6.17 -11.27
N ALA A 230 -0.57 -5.24 -11.38
CA ALA A 230 -0.65 -3.90 -10.82
C ALA A 230 -0.67 -2.83 -11.92
N GLY A 231 -1.73 -2.01 -11.94
CA GLY A 231 -1.87 -0.85 -12.81
C GLY A 231 -1.24 0.42 -12.24
N SER A 232 -1.06 1.37 -13.14
CA SER A 232 -0.59 2.73 -12.93
C SER A 232 -1.62 3.62 -12.20
N ALA A 233 -1.38 4.94 -12.17
CA ALA A 233 -2.36 5.93 -11.71
C ALA A 233 -3.34 6.37 -12.82
N ALA A 234 -3.26 5.77 -14.01
CA ALA A 234 -4.14 6.03 -15.16
C ALA A 234 -5.15 4.89 -15.36
N SER A 235 -6.14 5.09 -16.25
CA SER A 235 -7.28 4.19 -16.47
C SER A 235 -6.95 2.89 -17.22
N ASP A 236 -6.07 2.06 -16.64
CA ASP A 236 -5.52 0.88 -17.28
C ASP A 236 -6.58 -0.20 -17.57
N THR A 237 -6.50 -0.78 -18.76
CA THR A 237 -7.43 -1.79 -19.29
C THR A 237 -6.69 -3.09 -19.61
N LEU A 238 -7.21 -4.21 -19.08
CA LEU A 238 -6.72 -5.56 -19.37
C LEU A 238 -7.65 -6.29 -20.34
N ARG A 239 -7.13 -6.78 -21.46
CA ARG A 239 -7.88 -7.56 -22.46
C ARG A 239 -7.51 -9.04 -22.36
N ILE A 240 -8.49 -9.87 -22.01
CA ILE A 240 -8.30 -11.31 -21.79
C ILE A 240 -8.80 -12.09 -23.01
N ALA A 241 -7.89 -12.68 -23.77
CA ALA A 241 -8.19 -13.62 -24.85
C ALA A 241 -8.43 -15.03 -24.26
N GLY A 242 -9.67 -15.51 -24.37
CA GLY A 242 -10.06 -16.84 -23.85
C GLY A 242 -10.55 -16.79 -22.41
N SER A 243 -10.47 -17.93 -21.71
CA SER A 243 -10.95 -18.07 -20.33
C SER A 243 -9.81 -17.95 -19.32
N ALA A 244 -10.03 -17.22 -18.23
CA ALA A 244 -9.05 -16.99 -17.18
C ALA A 244 -9.68 -17.20 -15.79
N ASP A 245 -8.92 -17.73 -14.84
CA ASP A 245 -9.28 -17.68 -13.43
C ASP A 245 -8.31 -16.76 -12.71
N LEU A 246 -8.76 -15.53 -12.43
CA LEU A 246 -7.95 -14.53 -11.74
C LEU A 246 -8.25 -14.52 -10.22
N SER A 247 -9.02 -15.47 -9.68
CA SER A 247 -9.52 -15.38 -8.30
C SER A 247 -8.44 -15.54 -7.20
N ALA A 248 -7.22 -15.95 -7.58
CA ALA A 248 -6.03 -15.93 -6.72
C ALA A 248 -5.12 -14.72 -6.95
N VAL A 249 -5.29 -13.99 -8.05
CA VAL A 249 -4.37 -12.94 -8.53
C VAL A 249 -4.59 -11.62 -7.78
N ALA A 250 -3.53 -11.00 -7.27
CA ALA A 250 -3.60 -9.68 -6.67
C ALA A 250 -3.78 -8.61 -7.75
N LEU A 251 -5.01 -8.09 -7.90
CA LEU A 251 -5.31 -6.98 -8.81
C LEU A 251 -5.29 -5.64 -8.07
N SER A 252 -4.53 -4.68 -8.58
CA SER A 252 -4.44 -3.29 -8.09
C SER A 252 -4.34 -2.34 -9.29
N GLY A 253 -4.77 -1.09 -9.18
CA GLY A 253 -4.62 -0.05 -10.23
C GLY A 253 -5.42 -0.24 -11.53
N ILE A 254 -5.81 -1.46 -11.90
CA ILE A 254 -6.59 -1.75 -13.11
C ILE A 254 -8.01 -1.16 -13.00
N GLU A 255 -8.40 -0.30 -13.95
CA GLU A 255 -9.75 0.28 -14.01
C GLU A 255 -10.72 -0.62 -14.77
N ALA A 256 -10.26 -1.38 -15.78
CA ALA A 256 -11.14 -2.20 -16.61
C ALA A 256 -10.57 -3.59 -17.01
N ILE A 257 -11.46 -4.59 -17.15
CA ILE A 257 -11.18 -5.86 -17.84
C ILE A 257 -12.20 -6.11 -18.94
N GLU A 258 -11.73 -6.35 -20.17
CA GLU A 258 -12.56 -6.83 -21.28
C GLU A 258 -12.24 -8.29 -21.62
N VAL A 259 -13.25 -9.14 -21.65
CA VAL A 259 -13.13 -10.57 -21.97
C VAL A 259 -13.46 -10.80 -23.44
N MET A 260 -12.45 -11.26 -24.20
CA MET A 260 -12.53 -11.53 -25.63
C MET A 260 -12.64 -13.04 -25.89
N ALA A 261 -13.54 -13.42 -26.80
CA ALA A 261 -13.69 -14.81 -27.19
C ALA A 261 -12.55 -15.23 -28.14
N GLU A 262 -11.69 -16.15 -27.68
CA GLU A 262 -10.55 -16.75 -28.41
C GLU A 262 -10.94 -17.27 -29.81
N VAL A 263 -12.17 -17.76 -29.96
CA VAL A 263 -12.79 -18.06 -31.26
C VAL A 263 -14.15 -17.36 -31.34
N THR A 264 -14.49 -16.75 -32.48
CA THR A 264 -15.79 -16.08 -32.67
C THR A 264 -16.95 -17.06 -32.47
N GLY A 265 -17.63 -16.95 -31.32
CA GLY A 265 -18.73 -17.85 -30.93
C GLY A 265 -18.38 -18.92 -29.88
N SER A 266 -17.17 -18.95 -29.33
CA SER A 266 -16.86 -19.66 -28.09
C SER A 266 -17.22 -18.79 -26.88
N ASN A 267 -17.87 -19.36 -25.86
CA ASN A 267 -18.07 -18.66 -24.59
C ASN A 267 -16.81 -18.74 -23.74
N ALA A 268 -16.07 -17.65 -23.60
CA ALA A 268 -15.06 -17.53 -22.56
C ALA A 268 -15.70 -17.46 -21.17
N THR A 269 -14.94 -17.80 -20.12
CA THR A 269 -15.30 -17.55 -18.71
C THR A 269 -14.16 -16.82 -18.02
N LEU A 270 -14.46 -15.69 -17.37
CA LEU A 270 -13.57 -15.02 -16.43
C LEU A 270 -14.03 -15.33 -15.01
N THR A 271 -13.15 -15.85 -14.15
CA THR A 271 -13.41 -15.97 -12.70
C THR A 271 -12.68 -14.85 -11.95
N LEU A 272 -13.37 -14.18 -11.03
CA LEU A 272 -12.82 -13.17 -10.12
C LEU A 272 -13.17 -13.48 -8.66
N ALA A 273 -12.34 -13.07 -7.72
CA ALA A 273 -12.69 -13.01 -6.30
C ALA A 273 -13.55 -11.76 -6.00
N ALA A 274 -14.51 -11.88 -5.08
CA ALA A 274 -15.41 -10.79 -4.71
C ALA A 274 -14.69 -9.49 -4.25
N SER A 275 -13.48 -9.60 -3.71
CA SER A 275 -12.63 -8.48 -3.30
C SER A 275 -12.09 -7.63 -4.45
N GLN A 276 -11.96 -8.19 -5.66
CA GLN A 276 -11.39 -7.51 -6.83
C GLN A 276 -12.38 -6.57 -7.54
N LEU A 277 -13.67 -6.67 -7.23
CA LEU A 277 -14.74 -5.96 -7.95
C LEU A 277 -14.86 -4.47 -7.59
N ALA A 278 -14.16 -4.02 -6.55
CA ALA A 278 -14.32 -2.68 -5.99
C ALA A 278 -13.72 -1.59 -6.88
N GLY A 279 -14.55 -1.05 -7.79
CA GLY A 279 -14.18 0.00 -8.75
C GLY A 279 -13.86 -0.51 -10.16
N LEU A 280 -13.88 -1.82 -10.37
CA LEU A 280 -13.46 -2.48 -11.61
C LEU A 280 -14.60 -2.52 -12.65
N ALA A 281 -14.38 -1.95 -13.83
CA ALA A 281 -15.30 -2.04 -14.96
C ALA A 281 -15.10 -3.36 -15.72
N LEU A 282 -16.17 -4.12 -15.96
CA LEU A 282 -16.10 -5.44 -16.61
C LEU A 282 -16.92 -5.47 -17.90
N THR A 283 -16.31 -5.90 -19.02
CA THR A 283 -16.98 -5.97 -20.33
C THR A 283 -16.88 -7.38 -20.95
N GLY A 284 -18.02 -7.98 -21.30
CA GLY A 284 -18.09 -9.41 -21.64
C GLY A 284 -18.34 -9.81 -23.10
N ASN A 285 -18.87 -8.94 -23.97
CA ASN A 285 -19.16 -9.25 -25.40
C ASN A 285 -19.94 -10.57 -25.70
N GLY A 286 -20.73 -11.06 -24.74
CA GLY A 286 -21.49 -12.32 -24.80
C GLY A 286 -20.93 -13.45 -23.93
N ASN A 287 -19.71 -13.32 -23.41
CA ASN A 287 -19.02 -14.30 -22.58
C ASN A 287 -19.66 -14.48 -21.19
N ALA A 288 -19.16 -15.44 -20.42
CA ALA A 288 -19.56 -15.67 -19.04
C ALA A 288 -18.62 -14.96 -18.06
N LEU A 289 -19.21 -14.36 -17.02
CA LEU A 289 -18.52 -14.00 -15.79
C LEU A 289 -18.81 -15.09 -14.74
N ALA A 290 -17.82 -15.39 -13.91
CA ALA A 290 -17.95 -16.14 -12.67
C ALA A 290 -17.34 -15.31 -11.54
N VAL A 291 -17.98 -15.28 -10.37
CA VAL A 291 -17.45 -14.59 -9.20
C VAL A 291 -17.42 -15.57 -8.01
N THR A 292 -16.22 -15.72 -7.44
CA THR A 292 -15.97 -16.50 -6.25
C THR A 292 -16.06 -15.62 -5.02
N ALA A 293 -17.07 -15.86 -4.19
CA ALA A 293 -17.20 -15.24 -2.86
C ALA A 293 -16.72 -16.23 -1.79
N SER A 294 -15.92 -15.75 -0.83
CA SER A 294 -15.33 -16.58 0.23
C SER A 294 -15.68 -16.04 1.62
N GLY A 295 -16.40 -16.85 2.39
CA GLY A 295 -17.02 -16.44 3.67
C GLY A 295 -18.50 -16.04 3.52
N SER A 296 -19.21 -15.90 4.63
CA SER A 296 -20.63 -15.53 4.65
C SER A 296 -20.83 -14.03 4.87
N GLY A 297 -21.66 -13.38 4.08
CA GLY A 297 -21.93 -11.94 4.18
C GLY A 297 -21.05 -11.11 3.24
N ALA A 298 -20.63 -11.68 2.12
CA ALA A 298 -19.94 -10.94 1.07
C ALA A 298 -20.92 -9.97 0.39
N THR A 299 -20.51 -8.72 0.18
CA THR A 299 -21.21 -7.80 -0.71
C THR A 299 -20.55 -7.85 -2.08
N VAL A 300 -21.32 -8.18 -3.12
CA VAL A 300 -20.84 -8.36 -4.49
C VAL A 300 -21.57 -7.35 -5.38
N ASP A 301 -20.88 -6.33 -5.89
CA ASP A 301 -21.47 -5.36 -6.82
C ASP A 301 -20.98 -5.61 -8.25
N LEU A 302 -21.94 -5.98 -9.12
CA LEU A 302 -21.78 -6.21 -10.55
C LEU A 302 -22.69 -5.26 -11.35
N SER A 303 -23.06 -4.10 -10.78
CA SER A 303 -23.81 -3.05 -11.48
C SER A 303 -23.00 -2.40 -12.62
N ALA A 304 -21.67 -2.38 -12.51
CA ALA A 304 -20.74 -1.90 -13.54
C ALA A 304 -20.37 -2.97 -14.59
N ALA A 305 -20.76 -4.24 -14.39
CA ALA A 305 -20.47 -5.31 -15.34
C ALA A 305 -21.45 -5.27 -16.52
N THR A 306 -20.94 -5.22 -17.75
CA THR A 306 -21.74 -5.08 -18.96
C THR A 306 -21.39 -6.13 -20.03
N GLY A 307 -22.36 -6.42 -20.91
CA GLY A 307 -22.13 -7.28 -22.08
C GLY A 307 -21.94 -8.78 -21.82
N PHE A 308 -21.86 -9.25 -20.57
CA PHE A 308 -21.82 -10.70 -20.28
C PHE A 308 -23.16 -11.39 -20.55
N GLY A 309 -23.13 -12.59 -21.14
CA GLY A 309 -24.31 -13.42 -21.40
C GLY A 309 -24.71 -14.35 -20.25
N ARG A 310 -23.81 -14.58 -19.27
CA ARG A 310 -24.08 -15.31 -18.02
C ARG A 310 -23.21 -14.73 -16.90
N VAL A 311 -23.72 -14.70 -15.67
CA VAL A 311 -23.01 -14.20 -14.49
C VAL A 311 -23.21 -15.20 -13.35
N ALA A 312 -22.30 -16.17 -13.23
CA ALA A 312 -22.36 -17.19 -12.18
C ALA A 312 -21.76 -16.68 -10.87
N LEU A 313 -22.27 -17.17 -9.74
CA LEU A 313 -21.68 -16.98 -8.42
C LEU A 313 -21.38 -18.35 -7.82
N THR A 314 -20.25 -18.46 -7.13
CA THR A 314 -19.79 -19.72 -6.53
C THR A 314 -19.05 -19.47 -5.22
N GLY A 315 -19.17 -20.38 -4.26
CA GLY A 315 -18.25 -20.45 -3.11
C GLY A 315 -18.87 -20.28 -1.72
N THR A 316 -20.13 -19.86 -1.60
CA THR A 316 -20.74 -19.56 -0.29
C THR A 316 -21.80 -20.57 0.15
N ALA A 317 -22.01 -20.59 1.47
CA ALA A 317 -22.91 -21.48 2.21
C ALA A 317 -23.67 -20.67 3.28
N GLY A 318 -24.08 -19.45 2.94
CA GLY A 318 -24.63 -18.43 3.83
C GLY A 318 -25.00 -17.16 3.06
N SER A 319 -25.74 -16.26 3.71
CA SER A 319 -26.36 -15.08 3.09
C SER A 319 -25.38 -14.03 2.56
N ASP A 320 -25.46 -13.70 1.27
CA ASP A 320 -24.67 -12.66 0.62
C ASP A 320 -25.52 -11.53 -0.01
N ASP A 321 -24.88 -10.37 -0.19
CA ASP A 321 -25.49 -9.10 -0.64
C ASP A 321 -25.08 -8.81 -2.10
N LEU A 322 -25.75 -9.46 -3.07
CA LEU A 322 -25.47 -9.28 -4.51
C LEU A 322 -26.14 -8.01 -5.09
N THR A 323 -25.50 -7.33 -6.03
CA THR A 323 -26.10 -6.33 -6.94
C THR A 323 -25.74 -6.63 -8.39
N VAL A 324 -26.70 -6.60 -9.32
CA VAL A 324 -26.49 -6.88 -10.76
C VAL A 324 -27.06 -5.81 -11.69
N GLY A 325 -26.41 -5.67 -12.86
CA GLY A 325 -26.86 -4.89 -14.01
C GLY A 325 -27.71 -5.68 -15.02
N ALA A 326 -27.76 -5.19 -16.27
CA ALA A 326 -28.63 -5.72 -17.33
C ALA A 326 -28.02 -6.93 -18.06
N GLY A 327 -28.86 -7.88 -18.48
CA GLY A 327 -28.43 -9.09 -19.20
C GLY A 327 -27.91 -10.21 -18.29
N ALA A 328 -27.68 -9.93 -17.01
CA ALA A 328 -27.21 -10.92 -16.04
C ALA A 328 -28.15 -12.14 -15.97
N THR A 329 -27.55 -13.32 -16.11
CA THR A 329 -28.17 -14.61 -15.78
C THR A 329 -27.43 -15.16 -14.57
N VAL A 330 -28.02 -14.97 -13.39
CA VAL A 330 -27.48 -15.42 -12.09
C VAL A 330 -27.71 -16.92 -11.94
N THR A 331 -26.69 -17.66 -11.50
CA THR A 331 -26.76 -19.12 -11.30
C THR A 331 -25.94 -19.58 -10.10
N GLY A 332 -26.53 -20.43 -9.24
CA GLY A 332 -25.78 -21.28 -8.31
C GLY A 332 -25.53 -20.73 -6.89
N ASN A 333 -26.39 -19.83 -6.40
CA ASN A 333 -26.27 -19.25 -5.07
C ASN A 333 -26.58 -20.27 -3.95
N GLY A 334 -25.89 -20.15 -2.82
CA GLY A 334 -25.88 -21.17 -1.75
C GLY A 334 -26.30 -20.67 -0.36
N GLY A 335 -27.29 -19.77 -0.26
CA GLY A 335 -27.66 -19.16 1.02
C GLY A 335 -29.12 -18.73 1.17
N ASP A 336 -29.30 -17.67 1.97
CA ASP A 336 -30.52 -16.85 2.03
C ASP A 336 -30.12 -15.47 1.45
N ASP A 337 -30.07 -15.33 0.12
CA ASP A 337 -29.27 -14.27 -0.53
C ASP A 337 -30.06 -13.04 -0.97
N VAL A 338 -29.52 -11.84 -0.75
CA VAL A 338 -30.21 -10.57 -1.02
C VAL A 338 -29.77 -9.99 -2.36
N ILE A 339 -30.34 -10.52 -3.44
CA ILE A 339 -30.11 -10.02 -4.80
C ILE A 339 -30.73 -8.62 -4.95
N ARG A 340 -29.94 -7.66 -5.46
CA ARG A 340 -30.37 -6.31 -5.84
C ARG A 340 -30.22 -6.13 -7.35
N ILE A 341 -31.13 -5.38 -7.96
CA ILE A 341 -30.96 -4.91 -9.35
C ILE A 341 -30.71 -3.40 -9.32
N ALA A 342 -29.66 -2.96 -10.01
CA ALA A 342 -29.20 -1.58 -9.97
C ALA A 342 -30.22 -0.59 -10.56
N ALA A 343 -30.26 0.64 -10.04
CA ALA A 343 -31.10 1.71 -10.59
C ALA A 343 -30.66 2.05 -12.03
N GLY A 344 -31.62 2.28 -12.93
CA GLY A 344 -31.37 2.53 -14.36
C GLY A 344 -31.08 1.28 -15.21
N THR A 345 -31.07 0.08 -14.61
CA THR A 345 -30.91 -1.18 -15.36
C THR A 345 -32.01 -1.33 -16.42
N THR A 346 -31.61 -1.49 -17.69
CA THR A 346 -32.53 -1.65 -18.84
C THR A 346 -32.17 -2.89 -19.65
N GLY A 347 -33.12 -3.83 -19.77
CA GLY A 347 -32.90 -5.11 -20.47
C GLY A 347 -33.67 -6.26 -19.81
N ALA A 348 -33.23 -7.49 -20.08
CA ALA A 348 -33.73 -8.69 -19.41
C ALA A 348 -32.78 -9.11 -18.27
N VAL A 349 -33.32 -9.70 -17.20
CA VAL A 349 -32.56 -10.32 -16.12
C VAL A 349 -33.14 -11.71 -15.84
N THR A 350 -32.27 -12.70 -15.67
CA THR A 350 -32.62 -14.08 -15.33
C THR A 350 -31.97 -14.47 -14.01
N ILE A 351 -32.74 -15.09 -13.11
CA ILE A 351 -32.22 -15.69 -11.88
C ILE A 351 -32.59 -17.16 -11.92
N ALA A 352 -31.61 -18.05 -11.98
CA ALA A 352 -31.80 -19.49 -12.07
C ALA A 352 -31.13 -20.23 -10.90
N ASP A 353 -31.84 -21.23 -10.37
CA ASP A 353 -31.48 -21.95 -9.15
C ASP A 353 -31.43 -21.03 -7.90
N ALA A 354 -32.46 -20.20 -7.74
CA ALA A 354 -32.68 -19.41 -6.54
C ALA A 354 -33.06 -20.31 -5.35
N ALA A 355 -32.52 -20.00 -4.17
CA ALA A 355 -32.60 -20.82 -2.96
C ALA A 355 -33.83 -20.49 -2.06
N VAL A 356 -33.97 -21.24 -0.97
CA VAL A 356 -35.06 -21.13 0.01
C VAL A 356 -34.66 -20.16 1.11
N GLY A 357 -34.63 -18.88 0.77
CA GLY A 357 -34.23 -17.79 1.65
C GLY A 357 -34.07 -16.47 0.90
N ASP A 358 -33.75 -16.56 -0.39
CA ASP A 358 -33.44 -15.43 -1.27
C ASP A 358 -34.49 -14.31 -1.27
N ARG A 359 -33.96 -13.08 -1.29
CA ARG A 359 -34.71 -11.82 -1.20
C ARG A 359 -34.28 -10.87 -2.31
N LEU A 360 -35.05 -10.84 -3.39
CA LEU A 360 -34.87 -9.83 -4.43
C LEU A 360 -35.27 -8.42 -3.93
N VAL A 361 -34.50 -7.40 -4.34
CA VAL A 361 -34.74 -5.98 -4.06
C VAL A 361 -34.53 -5.17 -5.35
N MET A 362 -35.48 -4.32 -5.70
CA MET A 362 -35.40 -3.44 -6.88
C MET A 362 -35.78 -2.00 -6.52
N VAL A 363 -34.98 -1.03 -6.97
CA VAL A 363 -35.24 0.41 -6.80
C VAL A 363 -34.85 1.14 -8.08
N GLY A 364 -35.84 1.52 -8.91
CA GLY A 364 -35.62 2.38 -10.08
C GLY A 364 -34.97 1.72 -11.30
N ALA A 365 -35.07 0.40 -11.48
CA ALA A 365 -34.75 -0.28 -12.73
C ALA A 365 -35.93 -0.21 -13.72
N ASP A 366 -35.65 -0.25 -15.02
CA ASP A 366 -36.62 -0.18 -16.14
C ASP A 366 -36.45 -1.41 -17.04
N LEU A 367 -36.80 -2.58 -16.50
CA LEU A 367 -36.57 -3.88 -17.13
C LEU A 367 -37.60 -4.18 -18.23
N THR A 368 -37.15 -4.80 -19.32
CA THR A 368 -38.00 -5.23 -20.43
C THR A 368 -38.59 -6.63 -20.22
N ALA A 369 -37.90 -7.47 -19.43
CA ALA A 369 -38.37 -8.77 -18.97
C ALA A 369 -37.62 -9.20 -17.70
N MET A 370 -38.24 -10.05 -16.89
CA MET A 370 -37.61 -10.68 -15.73
C MET A 370 -38.11 -12.13 -15.62
N GLN A 371 -37.18 -13.08 -15.55
CA GLN A 371 -37.44 -14.52 -15.46
C GLN A 371 -36.76 -15.07 -14.18
N VAL A 372 -37.49 -15.86 -13.40
CA VAL A 372 -36.98 -16.51 -12.19
C VAL A 372 -37.30 -17.99 -12.25
N GLU A 373 -36.26 -18.81 -12.24
CA GLU A 373 -36.31 -20.27 -12.20
C GLU A 373 -35.88 -20.74 -10.81
N THR A 374 -36.85 -20.91 -9.92
CA THR A 374 -36.63 -21.41 -8.56
C THR A 374 -36.29 -22.89 -8.56
N GLY A 375 -35.36 -23.30 -7.69
CA GLY A 375 -35.21 -24.70 -7.30
C GLY A 375 -36.48 -25.26 -6.63
N ALA A 376 -36.46 -26.52 -6.23
CA ALA A 376 -37.61 -27.19 -5.62
C ALA A 376 -37.85 -26.74 -4.15
N GLY A 377 -38.35 -25.51 -3.96
CA GLY A 377 -38.57 -24.90 -2.65
C GLY A 377 -39.51 -23.67 -2.68
N SER A 378 -39.59 -22.94 -1.57
CA SER A 378 -40.42 -21.72 -1.43
C SER A 378 -39.53 -20.48 -1.36
N THR A 379 -39.78 -19.48 -2.21
CA THR A 379 -38.93 -18.27 -2.32
C THR A 379 -39.78 -17.00 -2.15
N THR A 380 -39.31 -16.05 -1.31
CA THR A 380 -40.02 -14.82 -0.96
C THR A 380 -39.63 -13.64 -1.85
N LEU A 381 -40.38 -13.43 -2.93
CA LEU A 381 -40.12 -12.35 -3.89
C LEU A 381 -40.78 -11.02 -3.44
N ARG A 382 -40.08 -9.88 -3.61
CA ARG A 382 -40.63 -8.52 -3.38
C ARG A 382 -40.22 -7.58 -4.52
N ILE A 383 -41.18 -6.82 -5.05
CA ILE A 383 -41.02 -6.06 -6.30
C ILE A 383 -41.66 -4.66 -6.17
N GLY A 384 -40.97 -3.64 -6.68
CA GLY A 384 -41.47 -2.27 -6.81
C GLY A 384 -42.41 -2.09 -8.01
N SER A 385 -43.13 -0.97 -8.07
CA SER A 385 -44.15 -0.73 -9.10
C SER A 385 -43.61 -0.71 -10.55
N ASP A 386 -44.51 -1.00 -11.48
CA ASP A 386 -44.40 -0.78 -12.94
C ASP A 386 -43.53 -1.74 -13.78
N LEU A 387 -43.34 -3.00 -13.34
CA LEU A 387 -42.72 -4.07 -14.15
C LEU A 387 -43.67 -5.25 -14.46
N ALA A 388 -43.61 -5.76 -15.70
CA ALA A 388 -44.24 -7.02 -16.11
C ALA A 388 -43.29 -8.22 -15.87
N VAL A 389 -43.61 -9.04 -14.87
CA VAL A 389 -42.76 -10.16 -14.40
C VAL A 389 -43.37 -11.49 -14.84
N THR A 390 -42.55 -12.39 -15.41
CA THR A 390 -43.00 -13.71 -15.86
C THR A 390 -42.34 -14.79 -15.00
N LEU A 391 -43.16 -15.46 -14.17
CA LEU A 391 -42.71 -16.55 -13.30
C LEU A 391 -43.12 -17.91 -13.91
N THR A 392 -42.17 -18.85 -14.00
CA THR A 392 -42.35 -20.17 -14.62
C THR A 392 -41.93 -21.29 -13.69
N GLY A 393 -42.89 -21.97 -13.06
CA GLY A 393 -42.64 -22.91 -11.97
C GLY A 393 -43.91 -23.16 -11.13
N SER A 394 -43.73 -23.66 -9.91
CA SER A 394 -44.79 -23.91 -8.93
C SER A 394 -44.57 -23.00 -7.72
N PHE A 395 -45.43 -22.01 -7.50
CA PHE A 395 -45.18 -20.90 -6.58
C PHE A 395 -46.27 -20.72 -5.52
N ASP A 396 -45.89 -20.20 -4.35
CA ASP A 396 -46.82 -19.67 -3.34
C ASP A 396 -46.89 -18.13 -3.44
N ALA A 397 -48.06 -17.62 -3.84
CA ALA A 397 -48.29 -16.19 -4.00
C ALA A 397 -48.38 -15.42 -2.65
N SER A 398 -48.56 -16.11 -1.51
CA SER A 398 -48.75 -15.48 -0.20
C SER A 398 -47.49 -14.79 0.34
N GLN A 399 -46.31 -15.14 -0.18
CA GLN A 399 -45.04 -14.52 0.21
C GLN A 399 -44.76 -13.18 -0.53
N PHE A 400 -45.59 -12.81 -1.51
CA PHE A 400 -45.39 -11.61 -2.32
C PHE A 400 -45.97 -10.35 -1.65
N GLN A 401 -45.15 -9.31 -1.44
CA GLN A 401 -45.62 -8.01 -0.94
C GLN A 401 -45.15 -6.85 -1.83
N VAL A 402 -46.12 -6.23 -2.53
CA VAL A 402 -45.92 -5.04 -3.37
C VAL A 402 -46.46 -3.80 -2.66
N GLY A 403 -45.62 -2.77 -2.60
CA GLY A 403 -45.99 -1.45 -2.09
C GLY A 403 -46.78 -0.62 -3.11
N GLY A 404 -48.08 -0.87 -3.24
CA GLY A 404 -49.03 0.06 -3.87
C GLY A 404 -49.32 -0.16 -5.36
N GLY A 405 -50.60 -0.40 -5.68
CA GLY A 405 -51.21 0.16 -6.90
C GLY A 405 -51.19 -0.67 -8.19
N VAL A 406 -50.96 -1.98 -8.16
CA VAL A 406 -51.08 -2.85 -9.35
C VAL A 406 -52.26 -3.82 -9.21
N THR A 407 -53.05 -4.00 -10.27
CA THR A 407 -54.17 -4.95 -10.34
C THR A 407 -53.82 -6.09 -11.30
N ILE A 408 -53.72 -7.32 -10.79
CA ILE A 408 -53.53 -8.54 -11.60
C ILE A 408 -54.83 -9.33 -11.61
N VAL A 409 -55.18 -9.94 -12.75
CA VAL A 409 -56.38 -10.79 -12.88
C VAL A 409 -56.13 -12.12 -12.17
N GLN A 410 -57.00 -12.47 -11.23
CA GLN A 410 -56.78 -13.56 -10.28
C GLN A 410 -56.81 -14.95 -10.94
N ALA A 411 -55.97 -15.85 -10.44
CA ALA A 411 -56.22 -17.28 -10.45
C ALA A 411 -57.01 -17.66 -9.19
N ASN A 412 -57.79 -18.74 -9.26
CA ASN A 412 -58.71 -19.17 -8.21
C ASN A 412 -58.01 -19.42 -6.86
N HIS A 413 -58.41 -18.68 -5.82
CA HIS A 413 -57.92 -18.84 -4.46
C HIS A 413 -58.56 -20.05 -3.77
N ALA A 414 -57.82 -20.72 -2.89
CA ALA A 414 -58.40 -21.75 -2.04
C ALA A 414 -59.15 -21.11 -0.84
N PRO A 415 -60.29 -21.67 -0.42
CA PRO A 415 -61.11 -21.07 0.63
C PRO A 415 -60.40 -21.05 1.98
N VAL A 416 -60.37 -19.89 2.63
CA VAL A 416 -59.71 -19.71 3.93
C VAL A 416 -60.67 -20.10 5.05
N ALA A 417 -60.32 -21.18 5.76
CA ALA A 417 -61.00 -21.62 6.98
C ALA A 417 -60.16 -21.30 8.23
N GLU A 418 -60.81 -21.11 9.37
CA GLU A 418 -60.12 -20.78 10.63
C GLU A 418 -59.05 -21.82 11.00
N ALA A 419 -57.89 -21.37 11.47
CA ALA A 419 -56.80 -22.23 11.92
C ALA A 419 -57.26 -23.23 13.00
N GLY A 420 -56.66 -24.42 13.01
CA GLY A 420 -56.97 -25.46 13.99
C GLY A 420 -56.74 -24.97 15.42
N LYS A 421 -57.70 -25.23 16.31
CA LYS A 421 -57.73 -24.66 17.66
C LYS A 421 -58.23 -25.65 18.72
N THR A 422 -57.89 -25.40 19.97
CA THR A 422 -58.38 -26.17 21.12
C THR A 422 -59.55 -25.43 21.76
N VAL A 423 -60.65 -26.14 22.04
CA VAL A 423 -61.82 -25.62 22.77
C VAL A 423 -62.00 -26.45 24.03
N MET A 424 -61.90 -25.81 25.19
CA MET A 424 -62.12 -26.46 26.49
C MET A 424 -63.57 -26.31 26.92
N ALA A 425 -64.20 -27.41 27.29
CA ALA A 425 -65.52 -27.47 27.89
C ALA A 425 -65.42 -27.74 29.40
N GLN A 426 -66.43 -27.30 30.16
CA GLN A 426 -66.61 -27.75 31.53
C GLN A 426 -67.42 -29.06 31.54
N ALA A 427 -67.17 -29.93 32.51
CA ALA A 427 -67.96 -31.14 32.70
C ALA A 427 -69.47 -30.83 32.82
N ASP A 428 -70.31 -31.67 32.22
CA ASP A 428 -71.77 -31.53 32.11
C ASP A 428 -72.31 -30.21 31.51
N ALA A 429 -71.44 -29.37 30.92
CA ALA A 429 -71.81 -28.15 30.20
C ALA A 429 -71.95 -28.37 28.68
N THR A 430 -72.49 -27.36 27.98
CA THR A 430 -72.46 -27.27 26.51
C THR A 430 -71.71 -26.01 26.10
N THR A 431 -70.63 -26.18 25.34
CA THR A 431 -69.69 -25.12 24.95
C THR A 431 -69.82 -24.84 23.45
N ALA A 432 -69.82 -23.57 23.05
CA ALA A 432 -69.77 -23.21 21.63
C ALA A 432 -68.35 -23.43 21.07
N LEU A 433 -68.23 -24.01 19.87
CA LEU A 433 -66.93 -24.14 19.20
C LEU A 433 -66.39 -22.79 18.70
N GLY A 434 -67.28 -21.82 18.51
CA GLY A 434 -66.96 -20.45 18.10
C GLY A 434 -66.17 -20.39 16.79
N ILE A 435 -66.44 -21.29 15.84
CA ILE A 435 -65.70 -21.37 14.58
C ILE A 435 -66.03 -20.15 13.72
N ALA A 436 -65.02 -19.45 13.19
CA ALA A 436 -65.25 -18.36 12.25
C ALA A 436 -65.82 -18.91 10.92
N ALA A 437 -66.79 -18.22 10.35
CA ALA A 437 -67.30 -18.56 9.02
C ALA A 437 -66.14 -18.47 8.00
N PRO A 438 -65.85 -19.53 7.21
CA PRO A 438 -64.78 -19.49 6.23
C PRO A 438 -65.08 -18.45 5.16
N THR A 439 -64.03 -17.82 4.67
CA THR A 439 -64.08 -16.73 3.69
C THR A 439 -63.33 -17.13 2.44
N ASP A 440 -63.83 -16.69 1.29
CA ASP A 440 -63.15 -16.81 0.02
C ASP A 440 -62.70 -15.44 -0.49
N ALA A 441 -61.58 -15.40 -1.22
CA ALA A 441 -61.01 -14.15 -1.74
C ALA A 441 -61.62 -13.72 -3.09
N ASP A 442 -62.13 -14.67 -3.87
CA ASP A 442 -62.78 -14.42 -5.17
C ASP A 442 -64.31 -14.24 -5.03
N GLY A 443 -64.86 -14.70 -3.91
CA GLY A 443 -66.26 -14.56 -3.51
C GLY A 443 -67.10 -15.82 -3.73
N ASP A 444 -66.46 -16.99 -3.86
CA ASP A 444 -67.12 -18.22 -4.31
C ASP A 444 -68.03 -18.91 -3.27
N ALA A 445 -68.88 -19.80 -3.77
CA ALA A 445 -69.98 -20.41 -3.03
C ALA A 445 -69.53 -21.61 -2.17
N LEU A 446 -68.97 -21.32 -0.99
CA LEU A 446 -68.30 -22.32 -0.16
C LEU A 446 -69.18 -23.45 0.39
N THR A 447 -68.73 -24.68 0.17
CA THR A 447 -69.33 -25.92 0.69
C THR A 447 -68.48 -26.50 1.81
N VAL A 448 -69.04 -26.61 3.02
CA VAL A 448 -68.38 -27.28 4.17
C VAL A 448 -68.84 -28.74 4.23
N THR A 449 -67.93 -29.66 4.53
CA THR A 449 -68.19 -31.10 4.76
C THR A 449 -67.49 -31.58 6.02
N VAL A 450 -68.20 -32.29 6.91
CA VAL A 450 -67.65 -32.83 8.16
C VAL A 450 -66.87 -34.11 7.90
N THR A 451 -65.60 -34.17 8.29
CA THR A 451 -64.70 -35.32 8.06
C THR A 451 -64.38 -36.11 9.32
N GLY A 452 -64.54 -35.52 10.52
CA GLY A 452 -64.28 -36.19 11.81
C GLY A 452 -65.16 -35.67 12.95
N LEU A 453 -65.40 -36.53 13.94
CA LEU A 453 -66.19 -36.23 15.14
C LEU A 453 -65.44 -36.71 16.40
N PRO A 454 -65.54 -35.98 17.54
CA PRO A 454 -64.90 -36.35 18.79
C PRO A 454 -65.47 -37.65 19.38
N ALA A 455 -64.68 -38.34 20.20
CA ALA A 455 -65.07 -39.57 20.88
C ALA A 455 -65.68 -39.32 22.27
N GLY A 456 -65.27 -38.24 22.95
CA GLY A 456 -65.67 -37.89 24.32
C GLY A 456 -66.92 -37.00 24.42
N GLY A 457 -67.76 -36.94 23.38
CA GLY A 457 -68.99 -36.13 23.41
C GLY A 457 -69.68 -36.03 22.06
N ALA A 458 -70.63 -35.10 21.95
CA ALA A 458 -71.43 -34.90 20.74
C ALA A 458 -71.33 -33.45 20.23
N ILE A 459 -71.09 -33.30 18.93
CA ILE A 459 -71.16 -32.03 18.22
C ILE A 459 -72.61 -31.81 17.77
N ARG A 460 -73.14 -30.60 17.95
CA ARG A 460 -74.52 -30.23 17.64
C ARG A 460 -74.60 -28.90 16.90
N LEU A 461 -75.56 -28.80 15.99
CA LEU A 461 -75.98 -27.54 15.39
C LEU A 461 -76.68 -26.64 16.43
N GLY A 462 -76.82 -25.35 16.12
CA GLY A 462 -77.49 -24.37 16.99
C GLY A 462 -78.99 -24.63 17.26
N ASP A 463 -79.60 -25.59 16.58
CA ASP A 463 -80.95 -26.11 16.88
C ASP A 463 -80.96 -27.33 17.81
N GLY A 464 -79.77 -27.77 18.26
CA GLY A 464 -79.55 -28.93 19.12
C GLY A 464 -79.43 -30.28 18.38
N THR A 465 -79.60 -30.32 17.06
CA THR A 465 -79.49 -31.57 16.29
C THR A 465 -78.03 -32.05 16.21
N PRO A 466 -77.76 -33.36 16.36
CA PRO A 466 -76.39 -33.89 16.33
C PRO A 466 -75.82 -33.90 14.92
N VAL A 467 -74.55 -33.53 14.80
CA VAL A 467 -73.79 -33.55 13.53
C VAL A 467 -73.28 -34.95 13.23
N THR A 468 -73.22 -35.31 11.95
CA THR A 468 -72.81 -36.63 11.46
C THR A 468 -71.62 -36.53 10.48
N THR A 469 -70.82 -37.58 10.38
CA THR A 469 -69.68 -37.63 9.42
C THR A 469 -70.18 -37.62 7.98
N ASN A 470 -69.46 -36.93 7.09
CA ASN A 470 -69.82 -36.61 5.71
C ASN A 470 -71.09 -35.73 5.56
N GLN A 471 -71.60 -35.14 6.64
CA GLN A 471 -72.64 -34.13 6.57
C GLN A 471 -72.08 -32.84 5.97
N SER A 472 -72.77 -32.28 4.97
CA SER A 472 -72.47 -30.92 4.50
C SER A 472 -73.19 -29.88 5.35
N LEU A 473 -72.50 -28.77 5.63
CA LEU A 473 -72.96 -27.65 6.46
C LEU A 473 -72.83 -26.33 5.68
N THR A 474 -73.69 -25.36 5.99
CA THR A 474 -73.45 -23.97 5.59
C THR A 474 -72.40 -23.32 6.50
N THR A 475 -71.77 -22.24 6.03
CA THR A 475 -70.82 -21.45 6.82
C THR A 475 -71.42 -20.92 8.13
N ALA A 476 -72.70 -20.52 8.11
CA ALA A 476 -73.45 -20.12 9.30
C ALA A 476 -73.76 -21.28 10.26
N GLN A 477 -73.97 -22.50 9.74
CA GLN A 477 -74.15 -23.70 10.56
C GLN A 477 -72.85 -24.14 11.24
N LEU A 478 -71.71 -24.05 10.55
CA LEU A 478 -70.38 -24.31 11.10
C LEU A 478 -70.06 -23.35 12.26
N ALA A 479 -70.35 -22.06 12.11
CA ALA A 479 -70.13 -21.06 13.15
C ALA A 479 -71.04 -21.23 14.38
N ALA A 480 -72.23 -21.82 14.19
CA ALA A 480 -73.20 -22.09 15.25
C ALA A 480 -73.01 -23.46 15.95
N LEU A 481 -71.89 -24.15 15.74
CA LEU A 481 -71.64 -25.46 16.35
C LEU A 481 -71.36 -25.38 17.86
N THR A 482 -71.89 -26.37 18.56
CA THR A 482 -71.70 -26.59 20.00
C THR A 482 -71.21 -28.01 20.27
N PHE A 483 -70.50 -28.18 21.38
CA PHE A 483 -70.06 -29.47 21.91
C PHE A 483 -70.69 -29.70 23.28
N THR A 484 -71.21 -30.91 23.50
CA THR A 484 -71.63 -31.40 24.82
C THR A 484 -70.77 -32.61 25.17
N ALA A 485 -70.06 -32.55 26.30
CA ALA A 485 -69.23 -33.66 26.78
C ALA A 485 -70.07 -34.90 27.12
N GLY A 486 -69.48 -36.09 26.98
CA GLY A 486 -70.06 -37.33 27.49
C GLY A 486 -69.92 -37.43 29.01
N THR A 487 -70.93 -37.96 29.69
CA THR A 487 -70.92 -38.15 31.15
C THR A 487 -69.68 -38.91 31.63
N GLY A 488 -68.84 -38.28 32.47
CA GLY A 488 -67.59 -38.86 32.95
C GLY A 488 -66.36 -38.67 32.05
N THR A 489 -66.45 -37.85 31.00
CA THR A 489 -65.28 -37.44 30.19
C THR A 489 -64.52 -36.32 30.90
N VAL A 490 -63.23 -36.49 31.11
CA VAL A 490 -62.29 -35.49 31.67
C VAL A 490 -60.97 -35.62 30.90
N GLY A 491 -60.29 -34.52 30.62
CA GLY A 491 -59.11 -34.49 29.75
C GLY A 491 -59.47 -34.43 28.26
N ASP A 492 -58.75 -35.16 27.41
CA ASP A 492 -58.96 -35.17 25.95
C ASP A 492 -60.29 -35.86 25.56
N ALA A 493 -61.11 -35.17 24.78
CA ALA A 493 -62.36 -35.68 24.20
C ALA A 493 -62.24 -36.03 22.71
N GLY A 494 -61.05 -35.90 22.12
CA GLY A 494 -60.80 -36.04 20.69
C GLY A 494 -61.09 -34.77 19.91
N SER A 495 -61.34 -34.89 18.61
CA SER A 495 -61.41 -33.73 17.72
C SER A 495 -62.58 -33.76 16.73
N PHE A 496 -63.09 -32.56 16.43
CA PHE A 496 -64.00 -32.32 15.31
C PHE A 496 -63.19 -31.89 14.10
N ALA A 497 -63.43 -32.48 12.92
CA ALA A 497 -62.71 -32.14 11.70
C ALA A 497 -63.67 -31.89 10.53
N TYR A 498 -63.30 -30.95 9.65
CA TYR A 498 -64.09 -30.56 8.50
C TYR A 498 -63.21 -30.07 7.34
N THR A 499 -63.75 -30.13 6.13
CA THR A 499 -63.15 -29.58 4.91
C THR A 499 -64.09 -28.58 4.25
N VAL A 500 -63.55 -27.46 3.77
CA VAL A 500 -64.24 -26.45 2.97
C VAL A 500 -63.75 -26.53 1.53
N SER A 501 -64.63 -26.34 0.54
CA SER A 501 -64.25 -26.23 -0.88
C SER A 501 -65.05 -25.12 -1.59
N ASP A 502 -64.42 -24.52 -2.60
CA ASP A 502 -64.98 -23.50 -3.50
C ASP A 502 -65.86 -24.09 -4.64
N GLY A 503 -65.60 -25.34 -5.03
CA GLY A 503 -66.21 -25.99 -6.20
C GLY A 503 -65.41 -25.84 -7.52
N HIS A 504 -64.30 -25.10 -7.50
CA HIS A 504 -63.45 -24.81 -8.67
C HIS A 504 -62.04 -25.42 -8.57
N GLY A 505 -61.58 -25.78 -7.37
CA GLY A 505 -60.38 -26.62 -7.18
C GLY A 505 -59.73 -26.51 -5.80
N GLY A 506 -60.00 -25.45 -5.05
CA GLY A 506 -59.47 -25.22 -3.72
C GLY A 506 -60.18 -26.02 -2.64
N THR A 507 -59.40 -26.48 -1.66
CA THR A 507 -59.92 -27.09 -0.43
C THR A 507 -59.05 -26.72 0.78
N ALA A 508 -59.68 -26.47 1.93
CA ALA A 508 -59.00 -26.31 3.22
C ALA A 508 -59.57 -27.28 4.26
N GLY A 509 -58.71 -27.99 5.00
CA GLY A 509 -59.09 -29.06 5.93
C GLY A 509 -58.62 -28.80 7.36
N GLN A 510 -59.57 -28.48 8.24
CA GLN A 510 -59.29 -27.99 9.59
C GLN A 510 -59.75 -28.97 10.68
N THR A 511 -59.12 -28.89 11.85
CA THR A 511 -59.41 -29.73 13.02
C THR A 511 -59.50 -28.87 14.28
N VAL A 512 -60.53 -29.10 15.09
CA VAL A 512 -60.75 -28.49 16.41
C VAL A 512 -60.56 -29.57 17.48
N ALA A 513 -59.55 -29.43 18.33
CA ALA A 513 -59.32 -30.31 19.48
C ALA A 513 -60.24 -29.92 20.65
N LEU A 514 -60.71 -30.90 21.41
CA LEU A 514 -61.69 -30.70 22.48
C LEU A 514 -61.18 -31.30 23.79
N THR A 515 -61.16 -30.49 24.85
CA THR A 515 -60.80 -30.93 26.21
C THR A 515 -61.93 -30.69 27.19
N VAL A 516 -61.96 -31.42 28.30
CA VAL A 516 -62.96 -31.27 29.37
C VAL A 516 -62.27 -31.05 30.71
N ASN A 517 -62.63 -29.95 31.38
CA ASN A 517 -62.12 -29.51 32.67
C ASN A 517 -62.91 -30.11 33.83
N ALA A 518 -62.22 -30.40 34.94
CA ALA A 518 -62.77 -30.78 36.23
C ALA A 518 -62.53 -29.66 37.28
N ALA A 519 -63.22 -29.73 38.42
CA ALA A 519 -63.00 -28.80 39.52
C ALA A 519 -61.91 -29.32 40.48
N PRO A 520 -61.11 -28.43 41.10
CA PRO A 520 -60.08 -28.82 42.06
C PRO A 520 -60.70 -29.41 43.32
N VAL A 521 -59.99 -30.33 43.97
CA VAL A 521 -60.45 -31.05 45.16
C VAL A 521 -59.60 -30.68 46.36
N THR A 522 -60.25 -30.18 47.42
CA THR A 522 -59.65 -29.97 48.74
C THR A 522 -59.87 -31.16 49.66
N GLU A 523 -59.21 -31.16 50.82
CA GLU A 523 -59.42 -32.16 51.86
C GLU A 523 -60.73 -31.87 52.63
N ALA A 524 -61.35 -32.88 53.25
CA ALA A 524 -62.56 -32.67 54.04
C ALA A 524 -62.32 -31.78 55.28
N ASP A 525 -63.34 -31.01 55.70
CA ASP A 525 -63.32 -30.18 56.92
C ASP A 525 -62.82 -30.94 58.15
N LYS A 526 -61.96 -30.29 58.95
CA LYS A 526 -61.32 -30.92 60.11
C LYS A 526 -61.15 -29.99 61.31
N THR A 527 -60.85 -30.58 62.47
CA THR A 527 -60.66 -29.86 63.74
C THR A 527 -59.26 -30.09 64.30
N VAL A 528 -58.59 -29.02 64.69
CA VAL A 528 -57.24 -29.02 65.28
C VAL A 528 -57.33 -28.52 66.73
N THR A 529 -56.60 -29.16 67.64
CA THR A 529 -56.58 -28.82 69.07
C THR A 529 -55.17 -28.47 69.53
N ALA A 530 -55.00 -27.26 70.07
CA ALA A 530 -53.75 -26.76 70.64
C ALA A 530 -53.79 -26.75 72.18
N ARG A 531 -52.65 -26.53 72.83
CA ARG A 531 -52.57 -26.28 74.28
C ARG A 531 -52.20 -24.83 74.56
N GLN A 532 -52.68 -24.28 75.66
CA GLN A 532 -52.47 -22.90 76.12
C GLN A 532 -51.00 -22.56 76.41
N ASP A 533 -50.17 -23.58 76.64
CA ASP A 533 -48.71 -23.54 76.85
C ASP A 533 -47.90 -24.06 75.65
N ALA A 534 -48.55 -24.59 74.61
CA ALA A 534 -47.86 -25.03 73.41
C ALA A 534 -47.46 -23.81 72.56
N GLY A 535 -46.28 -23.90 71.94
CA GLY A 535 -45.94 -23.07 70.78
C GLY A 535 -46.84 -23.40 69.57
N ALA A 536 -46.61 -22.71 68.46
CA ALA A 536 -47.46 -22.79 67.28
C ALA A 536 -47.68 -24.24 66.80
N VAL A 537 -48.96 -24.65 66.70
CA VAL A 537 -49.37 -26.01 66.34
C VAL A 537 -49.70 -26.05 64.85
N ALA A 538 -49.10 -26.98 64.10
CA ALA A 538 -49.37 -27.12 62.67
C ALA A 538 -50.84 -27.43 62.38
N LEU A 539 -51.42 -26.76 61.37
CA LEU A 539 -52.79 -27.04 60.90
C LEU A 539 -52.88 -28.35 60.10
N GLY A 540 -51.74 -28.82 59.56
CA GLY A 540 -51.63 -30.13 58.91
C GLY A 540 -52.53 -30.28 57.68
N ILE A 541 -52.73 -29.21 56.91
CA ILE A 541 -53.57 -29.17 55.71
C ILE A 541 -52.86 -29.93 54.58
N ALA A 542 -53.51 -30.91 53.94
CA ALA A 542 -52.97 -31.55 52.75
C ALA A 542 -53.02 -30.59 51.56
N ALA A 543 -52.06 -30.72 50.62
CA ALA A 543 -52.10 -29.92 49.39
C ALA A 543 -53.33 -30.31 48.53
N PRO A 544 -54.17 -29.35 48.13
CA PRO A 544 -55.23 -29.56 47.14
C PRO A 544 -54.70 -30.18 45.84
N THR A 545 -55.55 -30.95 45.17
CA THR A 545 -55.22 -31.65 43.92
C THR A 545 -56.30 -31.42 42.87
N ASP A 546 -55.91 -31.31 41.61
CA ASP A 546 -56.83 -31.29 40.47
C ASP A 546 -56.58 -32.50 39.55
N ALA A 547 -57.62 -32.91 38.81
CA ALA A 547 -57.63 -34.07 37.95
C ALA A 547 -57.12 -33.79 36.52
N ASN A 548 -57.15 -32.53 36.07
CA ASN A 548 -56.57 -32.08 34.80
C ASN A 548 -55.08 -31.75 34.95
N GLY A 549 -54.64 -31.40 36.16
CA GLY A 549 -53.27 -31.00 36.50
C GLY A 549 -53.07 -29.48 36.57
N ASP A 550 -54.16 -28.72 36.72
CA ASP A 550 -54.16 -27.26 36.58
C ASP A 550 -53.47 -26.52 37.74
N ALA A 551 -53.05 -25.29 37.45
CA ALA A 551 -52.24 -24.46 38.36
C ALA A 551 -53.09 -23.81 39.47
N LEU A 552 -53.19 -24.49 40.61
CA LEU A 552 -54.12 -24.11 41.67
C LEU A 552 -53.74 -22.83 42.43
N THR A 553 -54.68 -21.88 42.45
CA THR A 553 -54.61 -20.64 43.24
C THR A 553 -55.36 -20.83 44.56
N VAL A 554 -54.69 -20.59 45.69
CA VAL A 554 -55.28 -20.68 47.04
C VAL A 554 -55.45 -19.28 47.61
N THR A 555 -56.63 -18.95 48.15
CA THR A 555 -56.92 -17.66 48.80
C THR A 555 -57.59 -17.84 50.16
N VAL A 556 -57.11 -17.14 51.18
CA VAL A 556 -57.64 -17.22 52.56
C VAL A 556 -58.96 -16.47 52.70
N THR A 557 -60.03 -17.17 53.08
CA THR A 557 -61.39 -16.64 53.19
C THR A 557 -61.88 -16.45 54.63
N GLY A 558 -61.14 -16.97 55.63
CA GLY A 558 -61.49 -16.79 57.05
C GLY A 558 -60.33 -17.06 58.00
N LEU A 559 -60.30 -16.33 59.12
CA LEU A 559 -59.29 -16.44 60.17
C LEU A 559 -59.93 -16.73 61.55
N PRO A 560 -59.24 -17.47 62.45
CA PRO A 560 -59.70 -17.72 63.81
C PRO A 560 -59.67 -16.46 64.68
N THR A 561 -60.46 -16.48 65.76
CA THR A 561 -60.64 -15.35 66.69
C THR A 561 -59.94 -15.55 68.04
N GLY A 562 -59.54 -16.78 68.37
CA GLY A 562 -58.90 -17.14 69.65
C GLY A 562 -57.37 -17.29 69.59
N GLY A 563 -56.73 -16.94 68.47
CA GLY A 563 -55.30 -17.06 68.21
C GLY A 563 -54.93 -16.58 66.81
N THR A 564 -53.64 -16.57 66.47
CA THR A 564 -53.14 -16.20 65.13
C THR A 564 -52.78 -17.43 64.31
N VAL A 565 -52.99 -17.36 62.99
CA VAL A 565 -52.40 -18.30 62.03
C VAL A 565 -51.16 -17.63 61.43
N ALA A 566 -50.05 -18.37 61.36
CA ALA A 566 -48.76 -17.86 60.93
C ALA A 566 -47.96 -18.93 60.16
N PHE A 567 -47.08 -18.46 59.28
CA PHE A 567 -46.07 -19.30 58.63
C PHE A 567 -44.96 -19.70 59.63
N PRO A 568 -44.12 -20.71 59.32
CA PRO A 568 -43.06 -21.18 60.23
C PRO A 568 -42.00 -20.14 60.62
N ASP A 569 -41.89 -19.02 59.89
CA ASP A 569 -41.02 -17.88 60.22
C ASP A 569 -41.64 -16.89 61.23
N GLY A 570 -42.90 -17.11 61.62
CA GLY A 570 -43.67 -16.25 62.53
C GLY A 570 -44.45 -15.12 61.86
N THR A 571 -44.41 -14.98 60.54
CA THR A 571 -45.23 -13.98 59.84
C THR A 571 -46.71 -14.40 59.80
N VAL A 572 -47.61 -13.46 60.13
CA VAL A 572 -49.05 -13.72 60.35
C VAL A 572 -49.82 -13.67 59.04
N VAL A 573 -50.72 -14.64 58.85
CA VAL A 573 -51.61 -14.73 57.68
C VAL A 573 -52.76 -13.73 57.79
N THR A 574 -53.06 -13.01 56.71
CA THR A 574 -54.22 -12.09 56.63
C THR A 574 -55.39 -12.70 55.84
N ALA A 575 -56.59 -12.12 56.02
CA ALA A 575 -57.72 -12.41 55.13
C ALA A 575 -57.40 -11.93 53.69
N ASP A 576 -58.04 -12.55 52.71
CA ASP A 576 -57.88 -12.32 51.26
C ASP A 576 -56.44 -12.53 50.74
N GLN A 577 -55.56 -13.12 51.55
CA GLN A 577 -54.18 -13.42 51.16
C GLN A 577 -54.13 -14.66 50.28
N SER A 578 -53.48 -14.56 49.13
CA SER A 578 -53.16 -15.73 48.29
C SER A 578 -51.93 -16.47 48.83
N LEU A 579 -51.99 -17.82 48.80
CA LEU A 579 -50.96 -18.72 49.32
C LEU A 579 -50.46 -19.67 48.23
N THR A 580 -49.20 -20.08 48.30
CA THR A 580 -48.73 -21.28 47.57
C THR A 580 -49.16 -22.55 48.30
N LEU A 581 -49.27 -23.67 47.57
CA LEU A 581 -49.62 -24.99 48.15
C LEU A 581 -48.67 -25.40 49.29
N ALA A 582 -47.36 -25.12 49.13
CA ALA A 582 -46.36 -25.36 50.17
C ALA A 582 -46.62 -24.51 51.43
N GLN A 583 -46.87 -23.21 51.26
CA GLN A 583 -47.21 -22.29 52.36
C GLN A 583 -48.48 -22.70 53.10
N LEU A 584 -49.54 -23.11 52.39
CA LEU A 584 -50.79 -23.62 52.97
C LEU A 584 -50.53 -24.85 53.87
N SER A 585 -49.75 -25.82 53.38
CA SER A 585 -49.44 -27.05 54.14
C SER A 585 -48.59 -26.79 55.39
N ALA A 586 -47.81 -25.70 55.40
CA ALA A 586 -46.89 -25.32 56.46
C ALA A 586 -47.49 -24.40 57.54
N LEU A 587 -48.78 -24.05 57.44
CA LEU A 587 -49.42 -23.12 58.38
C LEU A 587 -49.48 -23.65 59.81
N THR A 588 -49.26 -22.75 60.77
CA THR A 588 -49.30 -23.02 62.20
C THR A 588 -50.27 -22.08 62.91
N PHE A 589 -50.87 -22.53 64.01
CA PHE A 589 -51.78 -21.75 64.86
C PHE A 589 -51.20 -21.54 66.25
N SER A 590 -51.13 -20.29 66.69
CA SER A 590 -50.70 -19.88 68.03
C SER A 590 -51.92 -19.36 68.83
N PRO A 591 -52.35 -20.04 69.91
CA PRO A 591 -53.48 -19.58 70.71
C PRO A 591 -53.16 -18.28 71.47
N THR A 592 -54.11 -17.36 71.53
CA THR A 592 -53.97 -16.12 72.31
C THR A 592 -53.91 -16.44 73.80
N ALA A 593 -52.96 -15.84 74.53
CA ALA A 593 -52.76 -16.06 75.95
C ALA A 593 -54.05 -15.80 76.76
N GLY A 594 -54.62 -16.88 77.33
CA GLY A 594 -55.88 -16.85 78.08
C GLY A 594 -57.07 -17.53 77.38
N THR A 595 -56.98 -17.83 76.08
CA THR A 595 -58.00 -18.61 75.37
C THR A 595 -58.00 -20.07 75.81
N VAL A 596 -59.19 -20.59 76.14
CA VAL A 596 -59.46 -22.02 76.40
C VAL A 596 -60.85 -22.34 75.84
N GLY A 597 -61.00 -23.48 75.14
CA GLY A 597 -62.20 -23.83 74.39
C GLY A 597 -62.12 -23.46 72.90
N ASN A 598 -63.25 -23.17 72.27
CA ASN A 598 -63.35 -22.85 70.84
C ASN A 598 -62.61 -21.54 70.50
N ALA A 599 -61.72 -21.58 69.50
CA ALA A 599 -60.91 -20.47 69.04
C ALA A 599 -61.28 -19.93 67.63
N GLY A 600 -62.41 -20.37 67.07
CA GLY A 600 -62.85 -20.04 65.72
C GLY A 600 -62.35 -21.03 64.68
N SER A 601 -62.20 -20.58 63.43
CA SER A 601 -61.81 -21.43 62.31
C SER A 601 -60.98 -20.66 61.27
N PHE A 602 -60.00 -21.35 60.67
CA PHE A 602 -59.34 -20.92 59.45
C PHE A 602 -60.13 -21.45 58.24
N ALA A 603 -60.30 -20.66 57.19
CA ALA A 603 -60.99 -21.08 55.97
C ALA A 603 -60.26 -20.57 54.73
N TYR A 604 -60.28 -21.34 53.66
CA TYR A 604 -59.64 -20.99 52.39
C TYR A 604 -60.39 -21.58 51.19
N ARG A 605 -60.26 -20.92 50.04
CA ARG A 605 -60.85 -21.31 48.75
C ARG A 605 -59.73 -21.58 47.74
N VAL A 606 -59.96 -22.54 46.84
CA VAL A 606 -59.02 -22.97 45.80
C VAL A 606 -59.70 -22.86 44.44
N GLU A 607 -58.96 -22.40 43.42
CA GLU A 607 -59.44 -22.22 42.04
C GLU A 607 -58.44 -22.81 41.04
N ASP A 608 -58.95 -23.38 39.95
CA ASP A 608 -58.16 -23.93 38.82
C ASP A 608 -57.70 -22.87 37.79
N GLY A 609 -58.33 -21.69 37.79
CA GLY A 609 -58.14 -20.65 36.79
C GLY A 609 -59.05 -20.77 35.55
N HIS A 610 -59.79 -21.88 35.42
CA HIS A 610 -60.67 -22.20 34.28
C HIS A 610 -62.17 -22.24 34.64
N GLY A 611 -62.51 -22.19 35.93
CA GLY A 611 -63.87 -21.97 36.45
C GLY A 611 -64.29 -22.91 37.58
N GLY A 612 -63.52 -23.96 37.86
CA GLY A 612 -63.71 -24.85 38.99
C GLY A 612 -63.17 -24.25 40.29
N ALA A 613 -63.90 -24.45 41.40
CA ALA A 613 -63.47 -23.99 42.71
C ALA A 613 -64.05 -24.83 43.85
N ASP A 614 -63.28 -24.94 44.93
CA ASP A 614 -63.65 -25.67 46.16
C ASP A 614 -63.18 -24.91 47.41
N THR A 615 -63.69 -25.24 48.60
CA THR A 615 -63.48 -24.44 49.84
C THR A 615 -63.52 -25.30 51.10
N GLN A 616 -62.46 -25.26 51.91
CA GLN A 616 -62.30 -26.03 53.14
C GLN A 616 -62.23 -25.13 54.39
N THR A 617 -62.74 -25.63 55.51
CA THR A 617 -62.68 -25.02 56.85
C THR A 617 -61.95 -25.91 57.85
N VAL A 618 -61.04 -25.31 58.64
CA VAL A 618 -60.33 -25.93 59.76
C VAL A 618 -60.75 -25.28 61.07
N ALA A 619 -61.51 -26.00 61.90
CA ALA A 619 -61.96 -25.55 63.21
C ALA A 619 -60.86 -25.68 64.28
N LEU A 620 -60.80 -24.75 65.23
CA LEU A 620 -59.69 -24.63 66.20
C LEU A 620 -60.18 -24.62 67.65
N THR A 621 -59.48 -25.34 68.52
CA THR A 621 -59.82 -25.50 69.96
C THR A 621 -58.55 -25.48 70.83
N VAL A 622 -58.63 -25.02 72.09
CA VAL A 622 -57.49 -24.84 72.99
C VAL A 622 -57.71 -25.51 74.37
N GLU A 623 -56.76 -26.32 74.81
CA GLU A 623 -56.69 -27.01 76.12
C GLU A 623 -55.68 -26.40 77.10
N ALA A 624 -55.64 -26.85 78.36
CA ALA A 624 -54.80 -26.27 79.43
C ALA A 624 -53.46 -27.01 79.71
N ALA A 625 -52.57 -26.35 80.46
CA ALA A 625 -51.14 -26.64 80.64
C ALA A 625 -50.74 -27.48 81.88
N PRO A 626 -49.80 -28.44 81.77
CA PRO A 626 -49.07 -29.07 82.89
C PRO A 626 -47.65 -28.49 83.13
N VAL A 627 -46.89 -28.96 84.14
CA VAL A 627 -45.67 -28.26 84.66
C VAL A 627 -44.47 -29.21 84.92
N VAL A 628 -43.22 -28.72 84.75
CA VAL A 628 -41.95 -28.97 85.54
C VAL A 628 -40.63 -29.23 84.72
N SER A 629 -39.65 -28.30 84.86
CA SER A 629 -38.14 -28.34 84.85
C SER A 629 -37.23 -29.01 83.74
N PRO A 630 -36.11 -28.35 83.29
CA PRO A 630 -35.08 -28.84 82.31
C PRO A 630 -33.71 -29.26 82.98
N PRO A 631 -32.55 -29.59 82.29
CA PRO A 631 -31.62 -28.62 81.64
C PRO A 631 -30.94 -28.99 80.24
N PRO A 632 -29.60 -29.25 79.99
CA PRO A 632 -28.86 -28.58 78.88
C PRO A 632 -27.93 -29.49 77.94
N PRO A 633 -26.68 -29.16 77.41
CA PRO A 633 -26.23 -29.45 76.01
C PRO A 633 -24.88 -30.30 75.94
N PRO A 634 -23.77 -30.18 75.09
CA PRO A 634 -23.28 -29.20 74.07
C PRO A 634 -22.97 -29.64 72.56
N PRO A 635 -21.73 -29.90 72.01
CA PRO A 635 -21.25 -29.22 70.76
C PRO A 635 -20.67 -30.05 69.55
N PRO A 636 -20.40 -29.42 68.36
CA PRO A 636 -19.77 -30.00 67.13
C PRO A 636 -18.23 -29.76 67.01
N PRO A 637 -17.43 -30.41 66.07
CA PRO A 637 -17.01 -29.80 64.77
C PRO A 637 -16.67 -30.84 63.60
N PRO A 638 -15.63 -30.77 62.67
CA PRO A 638 -15.85 -30.93 61.20
C PRO A 638 -15.05 -32.07 60.42
N PRO A 639 -14.21 -31.87 59.36
CA PRO A 639 -14.47 -32.36 57.97
C PRO A 639 -13.38 -33.29 57.31
N SER A 640 -13.58 -33.76 56.05
CA SER A 640 -12.56 -34.47 55.22
C SER A 640 -12.81 -34.45 53.68
N SER A 641 -11.76 -34.73 52.89
CA SER A 641 -11.60 -34.78 51.40
C SER A 641 -11.88 -36.21 50.83
N PRO A 642 -11.59 -36.66 49.55
CA PRO A 642 -10.91 -36.03 48.39
C PRO A 642 -11.49 -36.31 46.95
N ASP A 643 -10.74 -35.89 45.92
CA ASP A 643 -10.98 -36.05 44.46
C ASP A 643 -10.60 -37.44 43.87
N PRO A 644 -10.86 -37.67 42.57
CA PRO A 644 -10.06 -38.58 41.74
C PRO A 644 -9.41 -37.93 40.49
N VAL A 645 -8.17 -38.36 40.21
CA VAL A 645 -7.26 -37.91 39.15
C VAL A 645 -7.59 -38.46 37.74
N VAL A 646 -7.20 -37.74 36.68
CA VAL A 646 -6.90 -38.27 35.34
C VAL A 646 -5.52 -37.77 34.89
N THR A 647 -4.76 -38.60 34.15
CA THR A 647 -3.38 -38.33 33.71
C THR A 647 -3.25 -38.27 32.18
N PRO A 648 -2.48 -37.30 31.61
CA PRO A 648 -2.03 -37.32 30.22
C PRO A 648 -0.67 -38.02 30.04
N VAL A 649 -0.26 -38.21 28.79
CA VAL A 649 1.03 -38.81 28.35
C VAL A 649 1.96 -37.71 27.82
N VAL A 650 3.27 -37.94 27.83
CA VAL A 650 4.31 -36.99 27.41
C VAL A 650 5.04 -37.48 26.15
N GLU A 651 5.20 -36.60 25.17
CA GLU A 651 6.04 -36.77 23.98
C GLU A 651 7.35 -35.96 24.11
N PRO A 652 8.42 -36.24 23.33
CA PRO A 652 9.71 -35.59 23.52
C PRO A 652 9.71 -34.13 23.05
N VAL A 653 10.34 -33.26 23.84
CA VAL A 653 10.50 -31.82 23.53
C VAL A 653 11.48 -31.63 22.36
N VAL A 654 11.09 -30.80 21.40
CA VAL A 654 11.94 -30.24 20.35
C VAL A 654 12.19 -28.78 20.73
N ASN A 655 13.44 -28.32 20.65
CA ASN A 655 13.81 -26.96 20.97
C ASN A 655 13.62 -26.05 19.74
N HIS A 656 12.91 -24.96 19.89
CA HIS A 656 12.67 -23.96 18.85
C HIS A 656 13.66 -22.79 18.99
N ALA A 657 13.74 -21.91 17.99
CA ALA A 657 14.56 -20.69 18.09
C ALA A 657 13.74 -19.52 18.65
N PRO A 658 14.32 -18.64 19.49
CA PRO A 658 13.59 -17.51 20.08
C PRO A 658 13.15 -16.50 19.01
N MET A 659 11.92 -16.02 19.11
CA MET A 659 11.35 -15.08 18.15
C MET A 659 11.72 -13.63 18.48
N VAL A 660 12.26 -12.93 17.48
CA VAL A 660 12.57 -11.48 17.49
C VAL A 660 11.70 -10.74 16.48
N GLN A 661 11.69 -9.40 16.54
CA GLN A 661 11.10 -8.57 15.48
C GLN A 661 12.02 -8.54 14.26
N ALA A 662 11.46 -8.36 13.06
CA ALA A 662 12.22 -8.08 11.84
C ALA A 662 12.99 -6.75 11.93
N ASP A 663 14.03 -6.61 11.12
CA ASP A 663 14.89 -5.42 11.06
C ASP A 663 14.12 -4.18 10.59
N LYS A 664 14.58 -2.99 11.01
CA LYS A 664 13.84 -1.73 10.82
C LYS A 664 14.72 -0.48 10.91
N THR A 665 14.24 0.61 10.32
CA THR A 665 14.87 1.94 10.39
C THR A 665 14.15 2.85 11.37
N VAL A 666 14.89 3.66 12.15
CA VAL A 666 14.33 4.67 13.06
C VAL A 666 15.02 6.03 12.82
N SER A 667 14.24 7.00 12.36
CA SER A 667 14.70 8.39 12.15
C SER A 667 14.56 9.23 13.42
N VAL A 668 15.53 10.11 13.69
CA VAL A 668 15.55 11.01 14.85
C VAL A 668 16.00 12.41 14.45
N GLN A 669 15.55 13.46 15.14
CA GLN A 669 16.04 14.83 14.91
C GLN A 669 17.34 15.09 15.70
N ASP A 670 18.26 15.87 15.16
CA ASP A 670 19.51 16.27 15.83
C ASP A 670 19.29 16.70 17.29
N ARG A 671 20.11 16.14 18.20
CA ARG A 671 20.07 16.33 19.67
C ARG A 671 18.76 15.92 20.37
N THR A 672 17.82 15.24 19.70
CA THR A 672 16.61 14.70 20.34
C THR A 672 16.79 13.24 20.82
N VAL A 673 15.85 12.76 21.63
CA VAL A 673 15.79 11.37 22.12
C VAL A 673 14.57 10.68 21.50
N VAL A 674 14.78 9.52 20.87
CA VAL A 674 13.72 8.67 20.30
C VAL A 674 13.71 7.31 21.01
N SER A 675 12.57 6.62 21.05
CA SER A 675 12.52 5.21 21.46
C SER A 675 12.85 4.30 20.28
N LEU A 676 13.58 3.21 20.52
CA LEU A 676 13.83 2.17 19.51
C LEU A 676 12.63 1.24 19.28
N GLY A 677 11.58 1.34 20.10
CA GLY A 677 10.30 0.63 19.91
C GLY A 677 10.43 -0.89 19.75
N ILE A 678 11.39 -1.50 20.46
CA ILE A 678 11.70 -2.94 20.37
C ILE A 678 10.72 -3.72 21.23
N ALA A 679 10.11 -4.78 20.71
CA ALA A 679 9.33 -5.70 21.55
C ALA A 679 10.25 -6.59 22.40
N ALA A 680 9.76 -7.09 23.53
CA ALA A 680 10.45 -8.16 24.25
C ALA A 680 10.39 -9.45 23.40
N PRO A 681 11.52 -10.13 23.12
CA PRO A 681 11.52 -11.39 22.38
C PRO A 681 10.79 -12.47 23.18
N THR A 682 10.19 -13.41 22.46
CA THR A 682 9.40 -14.50 23.04
C THR A 682 9.92 -15.85 22.60
N ASP A 683 9.94 -16.80 23.52
CA ASP A 683 10.22 -18.20 23.23
C ASP A 683 8.96 -19.05 23.41
N VAL A 684 8.86 -20.13 22.64
CA VAL A 684 7.68 -21.02 22.62
C VAL A 684 7.80 -22.22 23.56
N ASP A 685 9.02 -22.63 23.90
CA ASP A 685 9.28 -23.71 24.87
C ASP A 685 9.31 -23.18 26.32
N GLY A 686 9.56 -21.87 26.48
CA GLY A 686 9.50 -21.11 27.73
C GLY A 686 10.88 -20.80 28.34
N ASP A 687 11.95 -20.88 27.56
CA ASP A 687 13.32 -20.84 28.07
C ASP A 687 13.88 -19.44 28.37
N ALA A 688 14.99 -19.42 29.11
CA ALA A 688 15.50 -18.24 29.80
C ALA A 688 16.36 -17.33 28.89
N LEU A 689 15.69 -16.56 28.03
CA LEU A 689 16.33 -15.76 26.98
C LEU A 689 17.39 -14.76 27.48
N THR A 690 18.59 -14.91 26.91
CA THR A 690 19.76 -14.06 27.14
C THR A 690 19.97 -13.13 25.95
N VAL A 691 19.90 -11.82 26.16
CA VAL A 691 20.09 -10.80 25.12
C VAL A 691 21.52 -10.27 25.19
N THR A 692 22.25 -10.22 24.08
CA THR A 692 23.63 -9.67 24.01
C THR A 692 23.75 -8.65 22.89
N VAL A 693 24.22 -7.44 23.22
CA VAL A 693 24.42 -6.35 22.24
C VAL A 693 25.64 -6.63 21.38
N THR A 694 25.46 -6.78 20.07
CA THR A 694 26.50 -7.12 19.10
C THR A 694 27.01 -5.91 18.31
N GLY A 695 26.20 -4.87 18.12
CA GLY A 695 26.57 -3.64 17.43
C GLY A 695 25.99 -2.38 18.09
N LEU A 696 26.72 -1.27 18.01
CA LEU A 696 26.28 0.05 18.48
C LEU A 696 26.44 1.09 17.35
N PRO A 697 25.50 2.06 17.24
CA PRO A 697 25.56 3.13 16.25
C PRO A 697 26.70 4.11 16.53
N GLY A 698 27.35 4.61 15.47
CA GLY A 698 28.42 5.62 15.56
C GLY A 698 27.92 7.04 15.78
N GLY A 699 26.73 7.38 15.28
CA GLY A 699 26.17 8.74 15.32
C GLY A 699 25.45 9.14 16.62
N GLY A 700 25.63 8.40 17.73
CA GLY A 700 24.96 8.73 18.98
C GLY A 700 25.20 7.73 20.12
N SER A 701 24.23 7.62 21.04
CA SER A 701 24.28 6.66 22.15
C SER A 701 22.91 6.01 22.38
N VAL A 702 22.89 4.68 22.47
CA VAL A 702 21.71 3.92 22.95
C VAL A 702 21.73 3.90 24.47
N ARG A 703 20.55 4.05 25.09
CA ARG A 703 20.36 4.21 26.54
C ARG A 703 19.20 3.38 27.06
N MET A 704 19.37 2.85 28.27
CA MET A 704 18.31 2.17 29.01
C MET A 704 17.31 3.16 29.61
N ALA A 705 16.17 2.66 30.08
CA ALA A 705 15.08 3.48 30.64
C ALA A 705 15.46 4.28 31.90
N ASP A 706 16.55 3.95 32.58
CA ASP A 706 17.12 4.73 33.69
C ASP A 706 18.04 5.88 33.23
N GLY A 707 18.27 6.00 31.92
CA GLY A 707 19.14 6.99 31.28
C GLY A 707 20.62 6.61 31.19
N SER A 708 21.02 5.43 31.69
CA SER A 708 22.39 4.90 31.52
C SER A 708 22.66 4.49 30.07
N ALA A 709 23.93 4.53 29.64
CA ALA A 709 24.31 4.17 28.27
C ALA A 709 24.57 2.67 28.14
N VAL A 710 24.12 2.08 27.03
CA VAL A 710 24.34 0.68 26.68
C VAL A 710 25.74 0.50 26.07
N ALA A 711 26.45 -0.56 26.44
CA ALA A 711 27.78 -0.89 25.95
C ALA A 711 27.78 -2.08 24.97
N ALA A 712 28.76 -2.14 24.08
CA ALA A 712 28.96 -3.30 23.20
C ALA A 712 29.32 -4.55 24.03
N ASN A 713 28.79 -5.72 23.64
CA ASN A 713 28.84 -6.97 24.40
C ASN A 713 28.19 -6.91 25.80
N GLN A 714 27.33 -5.91 26.07
CA GLN A 714 26.51 -5.90 27.28
C GLN A 714 25.40 -6.96 27.16
N THR A 715 25.24 -7.76 28.21
CA THR A 715 24.07 -8.61 28.39
C THR A 715 22.91 -7.78 28.94
N LEU A 716 21.74 -7.89 28.31
CA LEU A 716 20.47 -7.30 28.72
C LEU A 716 19.46 -8.42 29.02
N THR A 717 18.36 -8.10 29.72
CA THR A 717 17.20 -8.99 29.79
C THR A 717 16.21 -8.68 28.67
N ALA A 718 15.38 -9.66 28.30
CA ALA A 718 14.29 -9.45 27.33
C ALA A 718 13.33 -8.30 27.71
N ALA A 719 13.23 -7.98 29.01
CA ALA A 719 12.39 -6.89 29.53
C ALA A 719 13.04 -5.49 29.43
N ASP A 720 14.34 -5.39 29.18
CA ASP A 720 15.04 -4.10 29.04
C ASP A 720 14.90 -3.50 27.62
N LEU A 721 14.74 -4.36 26.61
CA LEU A 721 14.66 -3.98 25.19
C LEU A 721 13.55 -2.93 24.88
N PRO A 722 12.30 -3.05 25.39
CA PRO A 722 11.27 -2.03 25.19
C PRO A 722 11.57 -0.68 25.85
N GLY A 723 12.51 -0.64 26.79
CA GLY A 723 12.96 0.57 27.46
C GLY A 723 14.09 1.31 26.73
N LEU A 724 14.61 0.78 25.62
CA LEU A 724 15.75 1.38 24.92
C LEU A 724 15.38 2.64 24.13
N THR A 725 16.23 3.64 24.26
CA THR A 725 16.16 4.94 23.58
C THR A 725 17.47 5.25 22.89
N PHE A 726 17.43 6.04 21.82
CA PHE A 726 18.61 6.57 21.14
C PHE A 726 18.67 8.09 21.29
N LEU A 727 19.86 8.59 21.59
CA LEU A 727 20.20 10.01 21.65
C LEU A 727 21.27 10.29 20.58
N ALA A 728 20.91 11.09 19.58
CA ALA A 728 21.83 11.50 18.51
C ALA A 728 22.98 12.38 19.04
N ALA A 729 24.17 12.20 18.48
CA ALA A 729 25.31 13.08 18.73
C ALA A 729 25.10 14.41 17.99
N GLY A 730 25.25 15.53 18.70
CA GLY A 730 24.90 16.84 18.16
C GLY A 730 25.78 17.27 16.99
N GLY A 731 25.22 17.32 15.79
CA GLY A 731 25.93 17.61 14.53
C GLY A 731 26.24 16.39 13.65
N ALA A 732 25.78 15.19 14.00
CA ALA A 732 25.64 14.09 13.04
C ALA A 732 24.36 14.31 12.22
N ALA A 733 24.48 14.32 10.89
CA ALA A 733 23.35 14.35 9.96
C ALA A 733 23.60 13.32 8.86
N GLY A 734 22.57 12.56 8.48
CA GLY A 734 22.70 11.37 7.64
C GLY A 734 22.62 10.07 8.46
N ASP A 735 23.28 9.01 7.99
CA ASP A 735 23.33 7.73 8.71
C ASP A 735 24.11 7.83 10.03
N ALA A 736 23.56 7.26 11.09
CA ALA A 736 24.20 7.10 12.39
C ALA A 736 24.70 5.66 12.64
N GLY A 737 24.50 4.75 11.69
CA GLY A 737 24.79 3.33 11.81
C GLY A 737 23.76 2.57 12.62
N SER A 738 23.98 1.27 12.78
CA SER A 738 22.99 0.35 13.36
C SER A 738 23.21 0.03 14.85
N PHE A 739 22.11 -0.13 15.59
CA PHE A 739 22.10 -0.91 16.83
C PHE A 739 21.78 -2.38 16.49
N ALA A 740 22.61 -3.32 16.93
CA ALA A 740 22.41 -4.74 16.65
C ALA A 740 22.52 -5.57 17.93
N TYR A 741 21.71 -6.62 18.04
CA TYR A 741 21.76 -7.55 19.17
C TYR A 741 21.38 -8.98 18.77
N LYS A 742 21.88 -9.94 19.56
CA LYS A 742 21.53 -11.36 19.48
C LYS A 742 20.70 -11.77 20.70
N VAL A 743 19.77 -12.70 20.50
CA VAL A 743 19.05 -13.45 21.54
C VAL A 743 19.48 -14.91 21.48
N ASP A 744 19.68 -15.52 22.64
CA ASP A 744 20.12 -16.92 22.83
C ASP A 744 19.24 -17.57 23.90
N ASP A 745 18.75 -18.79 23.65
CA ASP A 745 17.89 -19.55 24.57
C ASP A 745 18.68 -20.37 25.61
N GLY A 746 20.00 -20.54 25.42
CA GLY A 746 20.86 -21.41 26.24
C GLY A 746 20.79 -22.90 25.89
N HIS A 747 19.99 -23.30 24.90
CA HIS A 747 19.76 -24.68 24.49
C HIS A 747 20.07 -24.97 23.01
N GLY A 748 20.17 -23.94 22.16
CA GLY A 748 20.72 -24.01 20.80
C GLY A 748 20.11 -23.02 19.80
N GLY A 749 18.94 -22.45 20.12
CA GLY A 749 18.23 -21.47 19.33
C GLY A 749 18.86 -20.07 19.42
N VAL A 750 19.07 -19.46 18.27
CA VAL A 750 19.71 -18.15 18.13
C VAL A 750 18.93 -17.30 17.13
N ALA A 751 18.64 -16.07 17.52
CA ALA A 751 18.09 -15.05 16.64
C ALA A 751 18.84 -13.72 16.81
N ALA A 752 18.79 -12.84 15.80
CA ALA A 752 19.41 -11.53 15.83
C ALA A 752 18.51 -10.48 15.18
N GLN A 753 18.67 -9.22 15.57
CA GLN A 753 17.99 -8.07 14.96
C GLN A 753 18.96 -6.90 14.81
N THR A 754 18.84 -6.20 13.68
CA THR A 754 19.53 -4.94 13.36
C THR A 754 18.52 -3.80 13.24
N ILE A 755 18.88 -2.63 13.78
CA ILE A 755 18.06 -1.42 13.73
C ILE A 755 18.91 -0.29 13.18
N ALA A 756 18.64 0.15 11.95
CA ALA A 756 19.32 1.26 11.30
C ALA A 756 18.81 2.60 11.86
N LEU A 757 19.70 3.58 12.05
CA LEU A 757 19.36 4.86 12.68
C LEU A 757 19.77 6.03 11.78
N GLN A 758 18.83 6.91 11.46
CA GLN A 758 19.11 8.10 10.63
C GLN A 758 18.86 9.39 11.41
N VAL A 759 19.78 10.36 11.33
CA VAL A 759 19.66 11.65 12.00
C VAL A 759 19.31 12.75 11.01
N VAL A 760 18.12 13.32 11.18
CA VAL A 760 17.58 14.44 10.42
C VAL A 760 18.05 15.76 11.07
N PRO A 761 18.64 16.70 10.32
CA PRO A 761 19.12 17.96 10.88
C PRO A 761 17.98 18.81 11.46
N SER A 762 18.23 19.44 12.60
CA SER A 762 17.28 20.38 13.22
C SER A 762 17.29 21.72 12.47
N ALA A 763 16.12 22.19 12.03
CA ALA A 763 15.99 23.39 11.20
C ALA A 763 16.37 24.69 11.94
N ASP A 764 17.21 25.52 11.30
CA ASP A 764 17.48 26.90 11.73
C ASP A 764 16.31 27.81 11.33
N PRO A 765 15.63 28.49 12.28
CA PRO A 765 14.51 29.39 11.99
C PRO A 765 14.89 30.65 11.17
N ALA A 766 16.17 30.88 10.87
CA ALA A 766 16.63 31.97 10.02
C ALA A 766 16.52 31.69 8.50
N SER A 767 16.31 30.44 8.08
CA SER A 767 16.25 30.08 6.65
C SER A 767 15.02 29.23 6.29
N THR A 768 13.87 29.88 6.12
CA THR A 768 12.71 29.27 5.45
C THR A 768 12.76 29.54 3.95
N PRO A 769 12.98 28.53 3.07
CA PRO A 769 12.43 28.61 1.73
C PRO A 769 10.93 28.88 1.85
N GLN A 770 10.43 29.90 1.16
CA GLN A 770 8.99 30.11 1.05
C GLN A 770 8.44 29.02 0.12
N THR A 771 7.97 27.90 0.68
CA THR A 771 7.17 26.92 -0.08
C THR A 771 5.96 27.66 -0.66
N PRO A 772 5.81 27.75 -1.99
CA PRO A 772 4.60 28.32 -2.57
C PRO A 772 3.40 27.43 -2.18
N PRO A 773 2.17 27.98 -2.11
CA PRO A 773 0.99 27.14 -2.04
C PRO A 773 0.94 26.22 -3.26
N ALA A 774 0.59 24.95 -3.06
CA ALA A 774 0.64 23.91 -4.09
C ALA A 774 -0.10 24.34 -5.38
N GLY A 775 0.55 24.12 -6.53
CA GLY A 775 0.01 24.50 -7.85
C GLY A 775 0.32 25.95 -8.29
N GLY A 776 1.44 26.54 -7.86
CA GLY A 776 1.81 27.92 -8.21
C GLY A 776 3.31 28.12 -8.47
N LEU A 777 3.63 28.97 -9.46
CA LEU A 777 5.00 29.38 -9.77
C LEU A 777 5.60 30.25 -8.65
N PRO A 778 6.92 30.14 -8.36
CA PRO A 778 7.59 31.00 -7.41
C PRO A 778 7.66 32.45 -7.91
N ALA A 779 7.69 33.40 -6.98
CA ALA A 779 7.71 34.83 -7.29
C ALA A 779 8.99 35.22 -8.03
N GLY A 780 8.85 35.64 -9.30
CA GLY A 780 9.99 35.96 -10.17
C GLY A 780 10.47 34.80 -11.05
N PHE A 781 9.74 33.68 -11.12
CA PHE A 781 10.02 32.59 -12.05
C PHE A 781 10.20 33.10 -13.49
N ASN A 782 11.32 32.74 -14.11
CA ASN A 782 11.62 33.03 -15.50
C ASN A 782 11.77 31.70 -16.25
N ALA A 783 10.86 31.42 -17.18
CA ALA A 783 10.84 30.15 -17.91
C ALA A 783 12.06 29.98 -18.83
N LEU A 784 12.63 31.06 -19.39
CA LEU A 784 13.84 30.99 -20.20
C LEU A 784 15.07 30.71 -19.34
N ALA A 785 15.18 31.33 -18.16
CA ALA A 785 16.24 31.00 -17.21
C ALA A 785 16.10 29.56 -16.67
N TYR A 786 14.86 29.08 -16.47
CA TYR A 786 14.61 27.69 -16.10
C TYR A 786 15.05 26.71 -17.20
N ILE A 787 14.70 26.97 -18.47
CA ILE A 787 15.21 26.17 -19.59
C ILE A 787 16.75 26.21 -19.63
N ALA A 788 17.34 27.40 -19.62
CA ALA A 788 18.79 27.60 -19.63
C ALA A 788 19.53 27.00 -18.40
N SER A 789 18.82 26.54 -17.37
CA SER A 789 19.40 25.86 -16.21
C SER A 789 19.72 24.38 -16.46
N TYR A 790 19.19 23.76 -17.52
CA TYR A 790 19.29 22.32 -17.75
C TYR A 790 19.42 21.94 -19.25
N PRO A 791 20.39 21.09 -19.64
CA PRO A 791 20.54 20.59 -21.01
C PRO A 791 19.29 19.92 -21.61
N ASP A 792 18.61 19.07 -20.85
CA ASP A 792 17.41 18.35 -21.29
C ASP A 792 16.29 19.33 -21.69
N LEU A 793 16.09 20.39 -20.91
CA LEU A 793 15.07 21.40 -21.19
C LEU A 793 15.45 22.29 -22.39
N ILE A 794 16.75 22.53 -22.62
CA ILE A 794 17.24 23.23 -23.82
C ILE A 794 16.92 22.42 -25.07
N ALA A 795 17.17 21.10 -25.04
CA ALA A 795 16.87 20.20 -26.15
C ALA A 795 15.36 20.01 -26.36
N ALA A 796 14.61 19.70 -25.29
CA ALA A 796 13.19 19.35 -25.36
C ALA A 796 12.26 20.55 -25.61
N PHE A 797 12.55 21.72 -25.03
CA PHE A 797 11.67 22.89 -25.12
C PHE A 797 12.24 24.04 -25.95
N GLY A 798 13.56 24.16 -26.08
CA GLY A 798 14.19 25.30 -26.76
C GLY A 798 13.72 26.62 -26.18
N LEU A 799 12.92 27.40 -26.91
CA LEU A 799 12.35 28.67 -26.43
C LEU A 799 10.88 28.58 -26.01
N ASN A 800 10.32 27.39 -25.84
CA ASN A 800 8.93 27.18 -25.46
C ASN A 800 8.71 27.41 -23.95
N THR A 801 8.56 28.68 -23.58
CA THR A 801 8.29 29.12 -22.20
C THR A 801 7.05 28.50 -21.59
N ASP A 802 6.04 28.18 -22.39
CA ASP A 802 4.77 27.65 -21.90
C ASP A 802 4.90 26.17 -21.53
N ALA A 803 5.61 25.38 -22.34
CA ALA A 803 5.97 24.00 -22.00
C ALA A 803 6.86 23.94 -20.75
N ALA A 804 7.92 24.76 -20.68
CA ALA A 804 8.79 24.83 -19.50
C ALA A 804 8.05 25.30 -18.23
N THR A 805 7.07 26.19 -18.38
CA THR A 805 6.21 26.63 -17.27
C THR A 805 5.31 25.50 -16.77
N GLN A 806 4.71 24.70 -17.67
CA GLN A 806 3.94 23.52 -17.27
C GLN A 806 4.83 22.45 -16.65
N HIS A 807 5.99 22.15 -17.25
CA HIS A 807 6.98 21.22 -16.71
C HIS A 807 7.37 21.57 -15.27
N TYR A 808 7.67 22.84 -14.99
CA TYR A 808 8.02 23.27 -13.63
C TYR A 808 6.87 23.07 -12.62
N ILE A 809 5.61 23.35 -13.01
CA ILE A 809 4.44 23.21 -12.13
C ILE A 809 4.10 21.73 -11.87
N GLN A 810 4.26 20.88 -12.88
CA GLN A 810 3.81 19.49 -12.85
C GLN A 810 4.87 18.51 -12.31
N VAL A 811 6.14 18.72 -12.68
CA VAL A 811 7.23 17.76 -12.44
C VAL A 811 8.42 18.42 -11.74
N GLY A 812 8.89 19.57 -12.24
CA GLY A 812 10.09 20.27 -11.73
C GLY A 812 10.03 20.63 -10.23
N GLN A 813 8.86 21.01 -9.71
CA GLN A 813 8.67 21.23 -8.28
C GLN A 813 8.76 19.96 -7.42
N ALA A 814 8.46 18.79 -7.96
CA ALA A 814 8.53 17.51 -7.27
C ALA A 814 9.94 16.88 -7.36
N GLU A 815 10.60 17.00 -8.51
CA GLU A 815 12.02 16.67 -8.71
C GLU A 815 12.98 17.57 -7.89
N GLY A 816 12.48 18.68 -7.34
CA GLY A 816 13.30 19.67 -6.65
C GLY A 816 14.16 20.53 -7.58
N ARG A 817 13.86 20.56 -8.89
CA ARG A 817 14.57 21.42 -9.86
C ARG A 817 14.43 22.90 -9.46
N THR A 818 15.53 23.64 -9.58
CA THR A 818 15.60 25.07 -9.26
C THR A 818 16.16 25.84 -10.46
N VAL A 819 15.93 27.16 -10.52
CA VAL A 819 16.55 27.98 -11.56
C VAL A 819 17.98 28.31 -11.11
N THR A 820 18.96 27.68 -11.76
CA THR A 820 20.40 27.79 -11.45
C THR A 820 21.12 28.75 -12.40
N PHE A 821 20.61 28.95 -13.62
CA PHE A 821 21.16 29.87 -14.59
C PHE A 821 20.77 31.33 -14.30
N ASP A 822 21.76 32.21 -14.11
CA ASP A 822 21.58 33.67 -14.03
C ASP A 822 21.92 34.31 -15.41
N PRO A 823 20.93 34.82 -16.16
CA PRO A 823 21.16 35.45 -17.45
C PRO A 823 21.92 36.78 -17.37
N LEU A 824 21.88 37.46 -16.22
CA LEU A 824 22.64 38.69 -15.97
C LEU A 824 24.09 38.35 -15.64
N ALA A 825 24.37 37.28 -14.89
CA ALA A 825 25.73 36.77 -14.73
C ALA A 825 26.31 36.33 -16.08
N TYR A 826 25.54 35.61 -16.90
CA TYR A 826 25.93 35.27 -18.27
C TYR A 826 26.26 36.53 -19.08
N THR A 827 25.41 37.56 -19.04
CA THR A 827 25.68 38.82 -19.75
C THR A 827 26.92 39.55 -19.22
N ALA A 828 27.13 39.56 -17.91
CA ALA A 828 28.30 40.17 -17.27
C ALA A 828 29.61 39.40 -17.53
N SER A 829 29.53 38.13 -17.92
CA SER A 829 30.69 37.27 -18.23
C SER A 829 31.32 37.59 -19.60
N TYR A 830 30.55 38.17 -20.52
CA TYR A 830 30.94 38.36 -21.93
C TYR A 830 30.77 39.83 -22.36
N PRO A 831 31.88 40.60 -22.54
CA PRO A 831 31.86 42.03 -22.90
C PRO A 831 30.98 42.42 -24.10
N GLU A 832 30.87 41.56 -25.09
CA GLU A 832 30.02 41.73 -26.26
C GLU A 832 28.52 41.62 -25.93
N LEU A 833 28.16 40.80 -24.94
CA LEU A 833 26.78 40.65 -24.47
C LEU A 833 26.36 41.83 -23.59
N ILE A 834 27.28 42.39 -22.78
CA ILE A 834 27.07 43.67 -22.08
C ILE A 834 26.67 44.77 -23.07
N ALA A 835 27.30 44.81 -24.24
CA ALA A 835 27.01 45.78 -25.29
C ALA A 835 25.74 45.44 -26.13
N ALA A 836 25.37 44.17 -26.25
CA ALA A 836 24.22 43.72 -27.03
C ALA A 836 22.89 43.73 -26.27
N PHE A 837 22.90 43.27 -25.00
CA PHE A 837 21.70 43.04 -24.19
C PHE A 837 21.61 43.96 -22.96
N GLY A 838 22.75 44.44 -22.44
CA GLY A 838 22.76 45.22 -21.21
C GLY A 838 22.16 44.42 -20.04
N THR A 839 21.11 44.93 -19.41
CA THR A 839 20.41 44.20 -18.32
C THR A 839 19.10 43.54 -18.78
N ASP A 840 19.00 43.14 -20.04
CA ASP A 840 17.89 42.34 -20.58
C ASP A 840 18.16 40.83 -20.35
N ALA A 841 17.56 40.29 -19.29
CA ALA A 841 17.74 38.90 -18.90
C ALA A 841 17.08 37.91 -19.88
N ASP A 842 15.99 38.29 -20.55
CA ASP A 842 15.27 37.41 -21.47
C ASP A 842 16.00 37.30 -22.81
N ALA A 843 16.58 38.40 -23.30
CA ALA A 843 17.47 38.39 -24.45
C ALA A 843 18.73 37.55 -24.19
N ALA A 844 19.30 37.66 -22.99
CA ALA A 844 20.47 36.89 -22.57
C ALA A 844 20.19 35.38 -22.45
N ALA A 845 19.06 35.00 -21.80
CA ALA A 845 18.65 33.61 -21.68
C ALA A 845 18.32 33.00 -23.05
N ARG A 846 17.61 33.74 -23.92
CA ARG A 846 17.41 33.33 -25.33
C ARG A 846 18.72 33.05 -26.04
N HIS A 847 19.69 33.96 -25.98
CA HIS A 847 20.98 33.77 -26.65
C HIS A 847 21.74 32.57 -26.08
N PHE A 848 21.65 32.31 -24.77
CA PHE A 848 22.25 31.11 -24.20
C PHE A 848 21.65 29.84 -24.80
N ILE A 849 20.31 29.74 -24.84
CA ILE A 849 19.60 28.58 -25.38
C ILE A 849 19.84 28.41 -26.90
N GLU A 850 19.76 29.50 -27.68
CA GLU A 850 19.87 29.44 -29.15
C GLU A 850 21.31 29.24 -29.65
N TYR A 851 22.32 29.68 -28.89
CA TYR A 851 23.72 29.71 -29.34
C TYR A 851 24.74 29.42 -28.22
N GLY A 852 24.61 30.07 -27.06
CA GLY A 852 25.64 30.07 -26.02
C GLY A 852 25.95 28.69 -25.44
N TYR A 853 24.94 27.84 -25.29
CA TYR A 853 25.07 26.47 -24.83
C TYR A 853 25.87 25.61 -25.83
N GLY A 854 25.52 25.65 -27.12
CA GLY A 854 26.26 24.99 -28.19
C GLY A 854 27.65 25.59 -28.49
N GLU A 855 27.90 26.83 -28.07
CA GLU A 855 29.22 27.46 -28.08
C GLU A 855 30.06 27.16 -26.82
N GLY A 856 29.58 26.32 -25.89
CA GLY A 856 30.30 25.98 -24.65
C GLY A 856 30.50 27.15 -23.69
N ARG A 857 29.65 28.18 -23.77
CA ARG A 857 29.72 29.37 -22.89
C ARG A 857 28.99 29.11 -21.59
N HIS A 858 29.52 29.62 -20.48
CA HIS A 858 28.89 29.50 -19.16
C HIS A 858 29.02 30.81 -18.36
N PRO A 859 28.12 31.08 -17.38
CA PRO A 859 28.26 32.24 -16.50
C PRO A 859 29.49 32.09 -15.58
N ASN A 860 30.46 33.01 -15.68
CA ASN A 860 31.66 33.05 -14.83
C ASN A 860 31.70 34.27 -13.88
N PHE A 861 30.78 35.23 -14.04
CA PHE A 861 30.73 36.44 -13.23
C PHE A 861 29.85 36.29 -11.97
N SER A 862 30.42 36.48 -10.76
CA SER A 862 29.64 36.60 -9.52
C SER A 862 29.46 38.05 -9.08
N GLY A 863 28.20 38.50 -9.03
CA GLY A 863 27.81 39.79 -8.47
C GLY A 863 28.16 39.95 -6.98
N LEU A 864 28.20 38.85 -6.22
CA LEU A 864 28.63 38.85 -4.81
C LEU A 864 30.13 39.11 -4.68
N SER A 865 30.97 38.41 -5.45
CA SER A 865 32.42 38.65 -5.45
C SER A 865 32.75 40.07 -5.93
N TYR A 866 32.01 40.58 -6.92
CA TYR A 866 32.10 41.97 -7.34
C TYR A 866 31.74 42.97 -6.22
N ILE A 867 30.65 42.75 -5.47
CA ILE A 867 30.28 43.60 -4.33
C ILE A 867 31.31 43.50 -3.18
N ALA A 868 31.76 42.29 -2.85
CA ALA A 868 32.73 42.01 -1.80
C ALA A 868 34.07 42.73 -2.05
N SER A 869 34.47 42.85 -3.32
CA SER A 869 35.67 43.57 -3.76
C SER A 869 35.67 45.05 -3.36
N TYR A 870 34.51 45.71 -3.39
CA TYR A 870 34.39 47.17 -3.30
C TYR A 870 33.64 47.63 -2.03
N PRO A 871 34.27 48.39 -1.09
CA PRO A 871 33.63 48.81 0.16
C PRO A 871 32.38 49.67 -0.04
N ASP A 872 32.38 50.51 -1.08
CA ASP A 872 31.26 51.35 -1.49
C ASP A 872 30.08 50.53 -2.01
N LEU A 873 30.33 49.47 -2.78
CA LEU A 873 29.28 48.57 -3.26
C LEU A 873 28.75 47.68 -2.12
N SER A 874 29.64 47.18 -1.25
CA SER A 874 29.25 46.44 -0.03
C SER A 874 28.31 47.27 0.84
N ALA A 875 28.57 48.58 0.99
CA ALA A 875 27.72 49.50 1.74
C ALA A 875 26.44 49.93 1.01
N ALA A 876 26.42 49.92 -0.33
CA ALA A 876 25.28 50.34 -1.14
C ALA A 876 24.27 49.22 -1.44
N PHE A 877 24.75 47.98 -1.60
CA PHE A 877 23.95 46.84 -2.05
C PHE A 877 23.90 45.68 -1.04
N GLY A 878 24.77 45.64 -0.04
CA GLY A 878 24.86 44.51 0.90
C GLY A 878 25.08 43.20 0.15
N THR A 879 24.34 42.16 0.48
CA THR A 879 24.42 40.84 -0.15
C THR A 879 23.48 40.65 -1.35
N ASN A 880 23.00 41.75 -1.95
CA ASN A 880 22.17 41.70 -3.15
C ASN A 880 23.03 41.48 -4.43
N ALA A 881 23.31 40.20 -4.72
CA ALA A 881 24.06 39.76 -5.90
C ALA A 881 23.59 40.43 -7.21
N ASP A 882 22.27 40.42 -7.41
CA ASP A 882 21.55 40.89 -8.59
C ASP A 882 21.79 42.40 -8.84
N ALA A 883 21.74 43.21 -7.78
CA ALA A 883 22.09 44.62 -7.83
C ALA A 883 23.57 44.86 -8.16
N GLY A 884 24.47 43.98 -7.70
CA GLY A 884 25.89 43.98 -8.05
C GLY A 884 26.11 43.72 -9.53
N THR A 885 25.51 42.66 -10.07
CA THR A 885 25.59 42.29 -11.49
C THR A 885 25.00 43.38 -12.39
N ARG A 886 23.81 43.92 -12.06
CA ARG A 886 23.22 45.05 -12.80
C ARG A 886 24.08 46.31 -12.73
N HIS A 887 24.68 46.64 -11.58
CA HIS A 887 25.62 47.75 -11.48
C HIS A 887 26.86 47.52 -12.35
N TYR A 888 27.41 46.31 -12.38
CA TYR A 888 28.55 45.97 -13.20
C TYR A 888 28.27 46.23 -14.68
N ILE A 889 27.19 45.63 -15.21
CA ILE A 889 26.75 45.78 -16.60
C ILE A 889 26.51 47.26 -16.95
N GLN A 890 25.81 48.01 -16.09
CA GLN A 890 25.38 49.38 -16.40
C GLN A 890 26.48 50.43 -16.22
N ASN A 891 27.41 50.24 -15.28
CA ASN A 891 28.41 51.24 -14.90
C ASN A 891 29.79 50.62 -14.65
N GLY A 892 29.88 49.55 -13.85
CA GLY A 892 31.14 48.98 -13.37
C GLY A 892 32.11 48.54 -14.46
N TYR A 893 31.60 47.94 -15.54
CA TYR A 893 32.37 47.57 -16.72
C TYR A 893 32.94 48.80 -17.45
N ALA A 894 32.12 49.85 -17.64
CA ALA A 894 32.55 51.11 -18.25
C ALA A 894 33.48 51.94 -17.34
N GLU A 895 33.40 51.75 -16.02
CA GLU A 895 34.34 52.28 -15.02
C GLU A 895 35.65 51.48 -14.92
N GLY A 896 35.76 50.33 -15.59
CA GLY A 896 36.95 49.46 -15.54
C GLY A 896 37.14 48.73 -14.21
N ARG A 897 36.05 48.51 -13.45
CA ARG A 897 36.07 47.71 -12.21
C ARG A 897 36.11 46.21 -12.52
N THR A 898 36.56 45.39 -11.56
CA THR A 898 36.65 43.93 -11.69
C THR A 898 36.34 43.22 -10.37
N ALA A 899 35.88 41.97 -10.43
CA ALA A 899 35.77 41.11 -9.25
C ALA A 899 37.17 40.59 -8.86
N THR A 900 37.64 40.98 -7.68
CA THR A 900 38.98 40.68 -7.13
C THR A 900 38.95 39.98 -5.77
N PHE A 901 37.77 39.91 -5.14
CA PHE A 901 37.50 39.02 -4.02
C PHE A 901 37.37 37.58 -4.53
N ASP A 902 38.10 36.65 -3.91
CA ASP A 902 37.98 35.21 -4.18
C ASP A 902 37.31 34.52 -2.99
N GLY A 903 36.23 33.80 -3.24
CA GLY A 903 35.52 33.06 -2.22
C GLY A 903 36.25 31.79 -1.77
N TYR A 904 36.99 31.13 -2.67
CA TYR A 904 37.70 29.90 -2.35
C TYR A 904 38.93 30.20 -1.49
N ASN A 905 39.73 31.20 -1.84
CA ASN A 905 40.84 31.66 -1.00
C ASN A 905 40.35 32.16 0.37
N TYR A 906 39.21 32.85 0.43
CA TYR A 906 38.61 33.30 1.69
C TYR A 906 38.22 32.13 2.60
N LEU A 907 37.63 31.05 2.04
CA LEU A 907 37.34 29.82 2.78
C LEU A 907 38.64 29.12 3.24
N ALA A 908 39.59 28.93 2.32
CA ALA A 908 40.88 28.29 2.60
C ALA A 908 41.69 29.02 3.69
N ALA A 909 41.61 30.36 3.74
CA ALA A 909 42.22 31.20 4.76
C ALA A 909 41.49 31.19 6.11
N ASN A 910 40.22 30.76 6.15
CA ASN A 910 39.35 30.80 7.33
C ASN A 910 38.73 29.41 7.58
N ARG A 911 39.51 28.52 8.20
CA ARG A 911 39.17 27.12 8.53
C ARG A 911 37.76 26.91 9.12
N ASP A 912 37.28 27.83 9.96
CA ASP A 912 35.94 27.78 10.56
C ASP A 912 34.82 28.01 9.53
N LEU A 913 35.08 28.82 8.50
CA LEU A 913 34.16 29.06 7.39
C LEU A 913 34.20 27.93 6.35
N ALA A 914 35.38 27.35 6.08
CA ALA A 914 35.49 26.15 5.25
C ALA A 914 34.67 24.98 5.83
N VAL A 915 34.67 24.80 7.16
CA VAL A 915 33.84 23.80 7.84
C VAL A 915 32.35 24.18 7.86
N ALA A 916 32.01 25.46 7.87
CA ALA A 916 30.61 25.92 7.93
C ALA A 916 29.91 26.03 6.56
N PHE A 917 30.66 26.27 5.48
CA PHE A 917 30.12 26.55 4.14
C PHE A 917 30.64 25.60 3.04
N GLY A 918 31.54 24.67 3.38
CA GLY A 918 32.18 23.79 2.40
C GLY A 918 32.88 24.61 1.30
N THR A 919 32.58 24.30 0.04
CA THR A 919 33.09 25.01 -1.14
C THR A 919 32.14 26.10 -1.68
N ASP A 920 31.13 26.57 -0.93
CA ASP A 920 30.26 27.67 -1.40
C ASP A 920 30.97 29.04 -1.35
N ALA A 921 31.60 29.40 -2.46
CA ALA A 921 32.23 30.71 -2.67
C ALA A 921 31.23 31.90 -2.59
N ASN A 922 29.93 31.69 -2.83
CA ASN A 922 28.91 32.72 -2.69
C ASN A 922 28.44 32.86 -1.22
N ALA A 923 28.43 31.80 -0.39
CA ALA A 923 28.35 31.94 1.07
C ALA A 923 29.58 32.66 1.62
N ALA A 924 30.77 32.31 1.13
CA ALA A 924 32.02 32.97 1.50
C ALA A 924 31.97 34.49 1.24
N ALA A 925 31.52 34.90 0.05
CA ALA A 925 31.33 36.31 -0.30
C ALA A 925 30.25 37.00 0.56
N ARG A 926 29.10 36.37 0.79
CA ARG A 926 28.04 36.89 1.68
C ARG A 926 28.57 37.14 3.10
N HIS A 927 29.21 36.13 3.68
CA HIS A 927 29.81 36.23 5.01
C HIS A 927 30.90 37.31 5.09
N TYR A 928 31.71 37.50 4.05
CA TYR A 928 32.70 38.58 4.02
C TYR A 928 32.07 39.99 4.01
N ILE A 929 30.99 40.17 3.25
CA ILE A 929 30.24 41.44 3.17
C ILE A 929 29.57 41.77 4.52
N GLU A 930 28.90 40.81 5.14
CA GLU A 930 28.07 41.01 6.33
C GLU A 930 28.88 41.03 7.63
N HIS A 931 29.92 40.19 7.73
CA HIS A 931 30.67 39.96 8.97
C HIS A 931 32.19 40.08 8.79
N GLY A 932 32.78 39.38 7.81
CA GLY A 932 34.23 39.27 7.66
C GLY A 932 34.99 40.60 7.56
N ARG A 933 34.44 41.59 6.83
CA ARG A 933 34.96 42.97 6.78
C ARG A 933 34.97 43.68 8.14
N ALA A 934 33.97 43.44 8.98
CA ALA A 934 33.83 44.05 10.32
C ALA A 934 34.66 43.32 11.38
N GLU A 935 34.79 42.00 11.25
CA GLU A 935 35.64 41.14 12.09
C GLU A 935 37.14 41.27 11.76
N GLY A 936 37.48 41.80 10.58
CA GLY A 936 38.87 41.96 10.12
C GLY A 936 39.50 40.66 9.62
N ARG A 937 38.69 39.71 9.14
CA ARG A 937 39.16 38.43 8.60
C ARG A 937 40.00 38.62 7.33
N PRO A 938 41.03 37.79 7.09
CA PRO A 938 41.82 37.86 5.86
C PRO A 938 40.96 37.44 4.67
N ALA A 939 40.71 38.37 3.75
CA ALA A 939 39.97 38.16 2.50
C ALA A 939 40.75 37.34 1.45
N GLN A 940 42.08 37.38 1.58
CA GLN A 940 43.08 36.66 0.81
C GLN A 940 44.15 36.26 1.85
N GLY A 941 44.55 35.00 1.90
CA GLY A 941 45.43 34.49 2.96
C GLY A 941 45.86 33.04 2.84
N PHE A 942 45.29 32.28 1.91
CA PHE A 942 45.79 30.99 1.48
C PHE A 942 46.77 31.18 0.31
N ASP A 943 47.81 30.36 0.22
CA ASP A 943 48.79 30.42 -0.87
C ASP A 943 48.75 29.13 -1.68
N ALA A 944 47.93 29.15 -2.74
CA ALA A 944 47.67 28.01 -3.59
C ALA A 944 48.94 27.50 -4.30
N LEU A 945 49.83 28.40 -4.76
CA LEU A 945 51.07 28.01 -5.42
C LEU A 945 52.04 27.33 -4.46
N ARG A 946 52.17 27.83 -3.22
CA ARG A 946 52.99 27.17 -2.19
C ARG A 946 52.37 25.87 -1.68
N TYR A 947 51.04 25.76 -1.68
CA TYR A 947 50.32 24.51 -1.39
C TYR A 947 50.61 23.44 -2.46
N ILE A 948 50.43 23.77 -3.75
CA ILE A 948 50.76 22.87 -4.86
C ILE A 948 52.23 22.47 -4.80
N ALA A 949 53.15 23.45 -4.70
CA ALA A 949 54.59 23.19 -4.62
C ALA A 949 54.99 22.31 -3.40
N SER A 950 54.21 22.34 -2.32
CA SER A 950 54.44 21.53 -1.11
C SER A 950 53.93 20.08 -1.21
N ASN A 951 53.13 19.74 -2.22
CA ASN A 951 52.49 18.42 -2.36
C ASN A 951 52.66 17.93 -3.81
N PRO A 952 53.68 17.10 -4.12
CA PRO A 952 54.08 16.77 -5.50
C PRO A 952 53.01 16.08 -6.36
N ASP A 953 52.05 15.40 -5.74
CA ASP A 953 50.87 14.83 -6.40
C ASP A 953 49.97 15.92 -7.00
N LEU A 954 49.82 17.06 -6.31
CA LEU A 954 49.01 18.18 -6.79
C LEU A 954 49.68 18.92 -7.95
N ILE A 955 51.00 18.83 -8.09
CA ILE A 955 51.75 19.35 -9.25
C ILE A 955 51.37 18.56 -10.52
N GLN A 956 51.09 17.26 -10.39
CA GLN A 956 50.65 16.41 -11.50
C GLN A 956 49.15 16.58 -11.78
N ALA A 957 48.32 16.62 -10.73
CA ALA A 957 46.86 16.73 -10.87
C ALA A 957 46.37 18.10 -11.34
N PHE A 958 46.96 19.21 -10.86
CA PHE A 958 46.47 20.57 -11.10
C PHE A 958 47.45 21.47 -11.86
N GLY A 959 48.73 21.06 -11.99
CA GLY A 959 49.76 21.91 -12.56
C GLY A 959 49.82 23.27 -11.83
N PRO A 960 49.75 24.42 -12.53
CA PRO A 960 49.73 25.74 -11.91
C PRO A 960 48.32 26.26 -11.57
N ASP A 961 47.25 25.45 -11.60
CA ASP A 961 45.89 25.91 -11.31
C ASP A 961 45.68 26.17 -9.81
N VAL A 962 45.58 27.47 -9.47
CA VAL A 962 45.38 27.95 -8.11
C VAL A 962 43.97 27.70 -7.58
N GLN A 963 42.95 27.68 -8.44
CA GLN A 963 41.55 27.54 -8.02
C GLN A 963 41.21 26.06 -7.77
N ALA A 964 41.69 25.15 -8.63
CA ALA A 964 41.62 23.72 -8.37
C ALA A 964 42.30 23.36 -7.04
N ALA A 965 43.45 23.95 -6.75
CA ALA A 965 44.18 23.75 -5.50
C ALA A 965 43.47 24.35 -4.26
N GLU A 966 42.82 25.49 -4.38
CA GLU A 966 41.98 26.07 -3.31
C GLU A 966 40.75 25.22 -3.01
N ILE A 967 40.02 24.79 -4.05
CA ILE A 967 38.88 23.87 -3.93
C ILE A 967 39.33 22.55 -3.29
N HIS A 968 40.46 21.98 -3.74
CA HIS A 968 41.01 20.76 -3.17
C HIS A 968 41.40 20.91 -1.69
N TYR A 969 42.01 22.03 -1.29
CA TYR A 969 42.35 22.27 0.10
C TYR A 969 41.12 22.42 0.99
N VAL A 970 40.10 23.15 0.54
CA VAL A 970 38.84 23.36 1.26
C VAL A 970 38.05 22.05 1.41
N ARG A 971 38.00 21.21 0.37
CA ARG A 971 37.25 19.94 0.37
C ARG A 971 38.00 18.82 1.12
N ASN A 972 39.26 18.58 0.78
CA ASN A 972 40.02 17.39 1.20
C ASN A 972 41.29 17.73 1.99
N GLY A 973 42.14 18.61 1.44
CA GLY A 973 43.51 18.83 1.93
C GLY A 973 43.61 19.31 3.37
N TYR A 974 42.59 20.03 3.85
CA TYR A 974 42.42 20.38 5.25
C TYR A 974 42.23 19.15 6.16
N ALA A 975 41.33 18.23 5.81
CA ALA A 975 41.06 17.03 6.60
C ALA A 975 42.26 16.05 6.58
N GLU A 976 42.92 15.94 5.42
CA GLU A 976 44.14 15.16 5.22
C GLU A 976 45.39 15.77 5.92
N ASN A 977 45.29 16.98 6.48
CA ASN A 977 46.40 17.74 7.08
C ASN A 977 47.59 17.91 6.12
N ARG A 978 47.32 18.16 4.83
CA ARG A 978 48.34 18.40 3.79
C ARG A 978 49.24 19.60 4.12
N SER A 979 50.47 19.57 3.63
CA SER A 979 51.46 20.59 3.98
C SER A 979 51.25 21.88 3.19
N LEU A 980 51.33 23.04 3.87
CA LEU A 980 51.30 24.37 3.25
C LEU A 980 52.69 24.98 3.07
N THR A 981 53.73 24.35 3.62
CA THR A 981 55.08 24.92 3.77
C THR A 981 56.20 23.87 3.67
N ALA A 982 55.98 22.77 2.96
CA ALA A 982 57.05 21.79 2.69
C ALA A 982 58.02 22.30 1.61
N PHE A 983 57.53 23.15 0.71
CA PHE A 983 58.35 23.88 -0.25
C PHE A 983 58.89 25.19 0.35
N ASP A 984 60.21 25.41 0.23
CA ASP A 984 60.89 26.64 0.60
C ASP A 984 61.35 27.37 -0.69
N PRO A 985 60.65 28.45 -1.11
CA PRO A 985 61.02 29.21 -2.31
C PRO A 985 62.37 29.92 -2.17
N ALA A 986 62.78 30.33 -0.96
CA ALA A 986 64.06 30.98 -0.75
C ALA A 986 65.22 29.99 -0.91
N ALA A 987 65.07 28.75 -0.42
CA ALA A 987 66.03 27.67 -0.65
C ALA A 987 66.05 27.20 -2.11
N TYR A 988 64.90 27.14 -2.79
CA TYR A 988 64.84 26.77 -4.21
C TYR A 988 65.49 27.85 -5.10
N LEU A 989 65.21 29.14 -4.88
CA LEU A 989 65.84 30.24 -5.60
C LEU A 989 67.35 30.35 -5.30
N ALA A 990 67.78 30.04 -4.07
CA ALA A 990 69.21 30.01 -3.72
C ALA A 990 69.99 28.84 -4.37
N SER A 991 69.30 27.78 -4.78
CA SER A 991 69.87 26.65 -5.54
C SER A 991 69.73 26.80 -7.06
N HIS A 992 68.73 27.56 -7.52
CA HIS A 992 68.40 27.79 -8.93
C HIS A 992 68.37 29.31 -9.25
N PRO A 993 69.51 30.02 -9.16
CA PRO A 993 69.58 31.47 -9.29
C PRO A 993 69.22 32.00 -10.68
N GLU A 994 69.15 31.15 -11.70
CA GLU A 994 68.67 31.53 -13.04
C GLU A 994 67.16 31.86 -13.06
N ILE A 995 66.36 31.28 -12.16
CA ILE A 995 64.92 31.57 -12.01
C ILE A 995 64.69 33.07 -11.71
N ALA A 996 65.61 33.70 -10.99
CA ALA A 996 65.59 35.14 -10.70
C ALA A 996 65.60 36.02 -11.97
N THR A 997 66.08 35.49 -13.10
CA THR A 997 66.19 36.19 -14.39
C THR A 997 65.07 35.79 -15.36
N GLU A 998 64.49 34.61 -15.19
CA GLU A 998 63.48 34.02 -16.08
C GLU A 998 62.04 34.30 -15.60
N PHE A 999 61.78 34.13 -14.30
CA PHE A 999 60.45 34.30 -13.68
C PHE A 999 60.41 35.43 -12.64
N GLY A 1000 61.55 35.72 -11.99
CA GLY A 1000 61.68 36.79 -10.98
C GLY A 1000 62.03 36.27 -9.58
N THR A 1001 61.97 37.15 -8.59
CA THR A 1001 62.46 36.89 -7.22
C THR A 1001 61.39 37.01 -6.13
N SER A 1002 60.11 36.89 -6.48
CA SER A 1002 59.01 36.75 -5.52
C SER A 1002 58.70 35.27 -5.32
N ASP A 1003 58.30 34.89 -4.10
CA ASP A 1003 58.04 33.50 -3.72
C ASP A 1003 57.07 32.80 -4.69
N ALA A 1004 55.94 33.45 -5.01
CA ALA A 1004 54.97 32.98 -6.00
C ALA A 1004 55.55 32.78 -7.42
N ALA A 1005 56.54 33.58 -7.84
CA ALA A 1005 57.20 33.39 -9.14
C ALA A 1005 58.17 32.18 -9.12
N VAL A 1006 58.79 31.93 -7.96
CA VAL A 1006 59.68 30.78 -7.74
C VAL A 1006 58.88 29.48 -7.63
N GLU A 1007 57.72 29.50 -6.97
CA GLU A 1007 56.77 28.39 -6.90
C GLU A 1007 56.18 28.06 -8.28
N LEU A 1008 55.73 29.08 -9.02
CA LEU A 1008 55.25 28.90 -10.40
C LEU A 1008 56.33 28.34 -11.33
N ALA A 1009 57.60 28.75 -11.15
CA ALA A 1009 58.74 28.21 -11.89
C ALA A 1009 59.02 26.74 -11.52
N TYR A 1010 58.96 26.37 -10.23
CA TYR A 1010 59.11 24.99 -9.78
C TYR A 1010 58.02 24.07 -10.34
N ILE A 1011 56.76 24.49 -10.25
CA ILE A 1011 55.60 23.77 -10.78
C ILE A 1011 55.75 23.57 -12.30
N LYS A 1012 55.99 24.64 -13.06
CA LYS A 1012 56.12 24.57 -14.53
C LYS A 1012 57.33 23.76 -15.01
N ARG A 1013 58.46 23.79 -14.29
CA ARG A 1013 59.63 22.96 -14.61
C ARG A 1013 59.40 21.47 -14.27
N SER A 1014 58.61 21.20 -13.23
CA SER A 1014 58.24 19.83 -12.86
C SER A 1014 57.36 19.20 -13.94
N THR A 1015 56.32 19.91 -14.41
CA THR A 1015 55.42 19.40 -15.47
C THR A 1015 56.09 19.34 -16.85
N SER A 1016 56.97 20.28 -17.21
CA SER A 1016 57.64 20.26 -18.52
C SER A 1016 58.72 19.18 -18.67
N SER A 1017 59.29 18.68 -17.57
CA SER A 1017 60.31 17.62 -17.58
C SER A 1017 59.82 16.32 -18.23
N ALA A 1018 58.52 16.01 -18.14
CA ALA A 1018 57.88 14.88 -18.82
C ALA A 1018 57.78 15.10 -20.34
N ALA A 1019 57.48 16.33 -20.78
CA ALA A 1019 57.26 16.66 -22.19
C ALA A 1019 58.55 16.65 -23.02
N GLU A 1020 59.70 17.00 -22.44
CA GLU A 1020 60.98 16.96 -23.15
C GLU A 1020 61.53 15.53 -23.32
N ALA A 1021 61.23 14.62 -22.37
CA ALA A 1021 61.65 13.22 -22.44
C ALA A 1021 61.09 12.51 -23.69
N GLY A 1022 59.79 12.70 -24.00
CA GLY A 1022 59.17 12.15 -25.21
C GLY A 1022 59.73 12.72 -26.52
N ARG A 1023 60.10 14.02 -26.53
CA ARG A 1023 60.63 14.68 -27.74
C ARG A 1023 62.07 14.27 -28.09
N ALA A 1024 62.85 13.78 -27.13
CA ALA A 1024 64.18 13.23 -27.39
C ALA A 1024 64.16 11.91 -28.19
N ALA A 1025 63.04 11.17 -28.14
CA ALA A 1025 62.92 9.85 -28.78
C ALA A 1025 62.59 9.89 -30.28
N SER A 1026 61.90 10.95 -30.76
CA SER A 1026 61.31 10.98 -32.12
C SER A 1026 62.20 11.57 -33.22
N GLY A 1027 63.36 12.16 -32.87
CA GLY A 1027 64.42 12.52 -33.83
C GLY A 1027 64.11 13.63 -34.85
N ALA A 1028 62.98 14.34 -34.71
CA ALA A 1028 62.57 15.40 -35.64
C ALA A 1028 63.40 16.69 -35.47
N ALA A 1029 64.04 17.15 -36.55
CA ALA A 1029 64.86 18.37 -36.54
C ALA A 1029 64.01 19.65 -36.64
N THR A 1030 64.47 20.72 -36.01
CA THR A 1030 63.70 21.97 -35.82
C THR A 1030 63.63 22.88 -37.05
N THR A 1031 62.43 23.36 -37.34
CA THR A 1031 62.21 24.71 -37.92
C THR A 1031 61.39 25.50 -36.91
N GLY A 1032 61.99 26.52 -36.30
CA GLY A 1032 61.42 27.16 -35.11
C GLY A 1032 60.53 28.37 -35.40
N GLU A 1033 59.36 28.38 -34.79
CA GLU A 1033 58.68 29.58 -34.30
C GLU A 1033 58.34 29.35 -32.82
N ALA A 1034 58.59 30.35 -31.97
CA ALA A 1034 58.29 30.28 -30.54
C ALA A 1034 56.95 31.01 -30.28
N PRO A 1035 55.93 30.35 -29.72
CA PRO A 1035 54.64 30.99 -29.46
C PRO A 1035 54.76 32.06 -28.38
N ILE A 1036 54.04 33.17 -28.58
CA ILE A 1036 54.11 34.36 -27.75
C ILE A 1036 53.18 34.19 -26.54
N ALA A 1037 53.75 34.00 -25.34
CA ALA A 1037 53.00 33.84 -24.09
C ALA A 1037 53.69 34.49 -22.86
N VAL A 1038 54.42 35.60 -23.06
CA VAL A 1038 55.21 36.26 -21.99
C VAL A 1038 54.93 37.77 -21.89
N THR A 1039 53.66 38.13 -21.75
CA THR A 1039 53.23 39.46 -21.26
C THR A 1039 51.76 39.41 -20.81
N MET A 1040 51.49 38.95 -19.57
CA MET A 1040 50.21 39.16 -18.84
C MET A 1040 50.28 38.84 -17.32
N LEU A 1041 51.48 38.78 -16.71
CA LEU A 1041 51.63 38.58 -15.24
C LEU A 1041 52.32 39.76 -14.51
N ALA A 1042 52.74 40.80 -15.25
CA ALA A 1042 53.39 41.99 -14.69
C ALA A 1042 52.40 43.11 -14.28
N ALA A 1043 51.08 42.83 -14.32
CA ALA A 1043 50.01 43.82 -14.21
C ALA A 1043 49.04 43.61 -13.04
N GLY A 1044 49.40 42.79 -12.03
CA GLY A 1044 48.67 42.70 -10.76
C GLY A 1044 47.25 42.12 -10.84
N MET A 1045 47.03 41.17 -11.76
CA MET A 1045 45.73 40.53 -11.98
C MET A 1045 45.57 39.33 -11.04
N THR A 1046 44.42 39.25 -10.34
CA THR A 1046 44.04 38.08 -9.53
C THR A 1046 43.57 36.92 -10.42
N GLY A 1047 43.52 35.69 -9.89
CA GLY A 1047 43.40 34.45 -10.67
C GLY A 1047 42.15 34.28 -11.55
N SER A 1048 41.14 35.13 -11.40
CA SER A 1048 39.83 35.05 -12.07
C SER A 1048 39.82 35.37 -13.58
N GLN A 1049 40.98 35.49 -14.23
CA GLN A 1049 41.09 35.76 -15.69
C GLN A 1049 42.04 34.79 -16.44
N ALA A 1050 42.25 33.58 -15.90
CA ALA A 1050 43.06 32.53 -16.53
C ALA A 1050 42.25 31.43 -17.24
N GLN A 1051 40.92 31.41 -17.11
CA GLN A 1051 40.05 30.42 -17.77
C GLN A 1051 39.44 30.97 -19.06
N GLY A 1052 39.44 30.13 -20.09
CA GLY A 1052 39.03 30.46 -21.47
C GLY A 1052 39.45 29.42 -22.52
N ILE A 1053 40.01 28.28 -22.10
CA ILE A 1053 40.24 27.07 -22.88
C ILE A 1053 40.00 25.88 -21.93
N ASP A 1054 39.41 24.82 -22.49
CA ASP A 1054 39.15 23.50 -21.89
C ASP A 1054 37.98 23.38 -20.90
N GLY A 1055 37.40 22.19 -20.83
CA GLY A 1055 36.12 21.90 -20.17
C GLY A 1055 34.93 21.71 -21.12
N GLY A 1056 35.15 21.25 -22.36
CA GLY A 1056 34.05 21.02 -23.32
C GLY A 1056 34.49 20.33 -24.62
N PHE A 1057 34.41 19.00 -24.65
CA PHE A 1057 34.49 18.18 -25.87
C PHE A 1057 33.58 16.95 -25.72
N HIS A 1058 32.35 17.08 -26.21
CA HIS A 1058 31.56 15.97 -26.74
C HIS A 1058 31.09 16.33 -28.15
N ASP A 1059 30.60 15.32 -28.86
CA ASP A 1059 30.45 15.17 -30.31
C ASP A 1059 30.08 16.39 -31.20
N ALA A 1060 30.55 16.31 -32.45
CA ALA A 1060 29.96 16.97 -33.61
C ALA A 1060 30.06 16.04 -34.84
N SER A 1061 29.21 15.02 -34.86
CA SER A 1061 29.29 13.84 -35.74
C SER A 1061 29.30 14.17 -37.23
N SER A 1062 30.13 13.42 -37.98
CA SER A 1062 30.46 13.72 -39.38
C SER A 1062 29.42 13.18 -40.39
N GLY A 1063 28.20 13.76 -40.38
CA GLY A 1063 27.02 13.17 -41.04
C GLY A 1063 26.73 13.48 -42.52
N MET A 1064 27.30 14.51 -43.17
CA MET A 1064 26.99 14.80 -44.59
C MET A 1064 28.15 15.40 -45.42
N ALA A 1065 28.78 14.56 -46.24
CA ALA A 1065 29.82 14.95 -47.20
C ALA A 1065 29.45 14.67 -48.67
N SER A 1066 28.39 15.30 -49.22
CA SER A 1066 28.18 15.38 -50.68
C SER A 1066 27.32 16.54 -51.18
N GLY A 1067 27.95 17.72 -51.29
CA GLY A 1067 27.85 18.54 -52.50
C GLY A 1067 26.62 19.43 -52.74
N LEU A 1068 26.76 20.72 -52.41
CA LEU A 1068 26.28 21.79 -53.32
C LEU A 1068 27.27 22.96 -53.37
N LEU A 1069 27.28 23.68 -54.50
CA LEU A 1069 28.25 24.73 -54.84
C LEU A 1069 27.63 26.14 -54.81
N ALA A 1070 28.48 27.09 -54.39
CA ALA A 1070 28.53 28.52 -54.78
C ALA A 1070 27.69 29.58 -54.01
N ALA A 1071 28.26 30.81 -54.06
CA ALA A 1071 27.85 32.10 -53.50
C ALA A 1071 28.12 32.32 -51.98
N GLY A 1072 28.87 33.35 -51.58
CA GLY A 1072 29.60 34.36 -52.37
C GLY A 1072 30.47 35.31 -51.53
N ASP A 1073 31.30 36.14 -52.19
CA ASP A 1073 32.28 37.04 -51.55
C ASP A 1073 31.67 38.10 -50.60
N GLY A 1074 32.24 38.22 -49.39
CA GLY A 1074 31.68 39.05 -48.29
C GLY A 1074 32.58 40.15 -47.69
N GLY A 1075 33.86 40.25 -48.07
CA GLY A 1075 34.73 41.44 -47.86
C GLY A 1075 35.01 41.91 -46.41
N LEU A 1076 36.14 41.47 -45.84
CA LEU A 1076 36.72 42.08 -44.61
C LEU A 1076 36.96 43.60 -44.78
N SER A 1077 36.35 44.42 -43.93
CA SER A 1077 36.47 45.89 -44.03
C SER A 1077 37.71 46.46 -43.31
N ALA A 1078 38.37 47.44 -43.92
CA ALA A 1078 39.70 47.89 -43.51
C ALA A 1078 39.71 48.93 -42.35
N ARG A 1079 39.09 48.62 -41.20
CA ARG A 1079 38.97 49.55 -40.05
C ARG A 1079 39.67 49.17 -38.74
N GLN A 1080 40.24 47.97 -38.60
CA GLN A 1080 40.89 47.51 -37.34
C GLN A 1080 42.39 47.16 -37.52
N ARG A 1081 43.08 47.88 -38.41
CA ARG A 1081 44.56 47.98 -38.41
C ARG A 1081 44.94 49.42 -38.03
N THR A 1082 46.03 49.56 -37.25
CA THR A 1082 46.44 50.78 -36.49
C THR A 1082 45.40 51.22 -35.45
N GLU A 1083 45.71 51.48 -34.18
CA GLU A 1083 46.91 52.07 -33.55
C GLU A 1083 47.34 51.27 -32.28
N LEU A 1084 48.61 50.85 -32.09
CA LEU A 1084 49.70 51.49 -31.29
C LEU A 1084 49.54 51.39 -29.73
N PRO A 1085 50.64 51.43 -28.93
CA PRO A 1085 51.99 50.89 -29.16
C PRO A 1085 52.69 50.26 -27.90
N ALA A 1086 53.87 49.66 -28.15
CA ALA A 1086 54.97 49.39 -27.20
C ALA A 1086 54.74 48.30 -26.13
#